data_AF-A0A131YZR5-F1
#
_entry.id   AF-A0A131YZR5-F1
#
_cell.length_a   1.000
_cell.length_b   1.000
_cell.length_c   1.000
_cell.angle_alpha   90.00
_cell.angle_beta   90.00
_cell.angle_gamma   90.00
#
_symmetry.space_group_name_H-M   'P 1'
#
loop_
_entity.id
_entity.type
_entity.pdbx_description
1 polymer ?
#
loop_
_entity_poly.entity_id
_entity_poly.type
_entity_poly.pdbx_seq_one_letter_code
_entity_poly.pdbx_strand_id
1 'polypeptide(L)'
;MDVSTQTCLSPRVRTMMCETGVSEDTENILTEALTIDTVRLRGVLDSCGVAESHEAWHSRALEVLSPSIHHIGTVYAGLSHDEFRASSVKKLSSWTDVEKDIQDCFKFVKCDDPCGPVLVVLRITAILEHSLGNVLFGKGVQVPFLLKDILTAPQLHEAFGPELMTLLQVIVGPPQSLNLRNVTWHGFVRPEEVDSRYAYLLICIVLSLGEQMMQRHGVDGRNMQFRECFSLERYEWVLHDFHGLDFSRDQFLSVLESSSLVLPGRMAYWQACMDLLSKGWYPECLTLALPQLECVLRVLYAKVNDCSHRLLTAEMSTLYTTMDEVLAKEMESGSTNAVREALGDVHFEMFLDIFSYLEGPRLRDKVSHGEADLNTVSQGLLHHVLHLTALTCSTEQPLGKDIESGYIEVLRKVLKGYRAHFHPTQLLWRKVREAIVKLHCLGTTRLPRQVATTNWNAGEMDTCMRLMGMKWNIKLPRRWSSSLLADIELLRMSVVNTAPETVFRPRIELTVVTLLRRICDETCITLDQLDDTLTSRTKSLCTHRLRSRQRENFIRLLESLPKLYDGISLTLWIMFCCIGRLNDTEFLDKSQLDKLLRILKALVKFVENLRSQTSPTQNCWDESCKLCKDCVVMLLRHLNNDSTTLYSSLSDHVL
;
A
#
# COMPACT_ATOMS: atom_id res chain seq x y z
N MET A 1 -19.59 26.13 -3.10
CA MET A 1 -18.24 26.68 -2.87
C MET A 1 -17.87 27.50 -4.08
N ASP A 2 -17.65 28.80 -3.93
CA ASP A 2 -17.09 29.64 -5.00
C ASP A 2 -15.62 29.25 -5.18
N VAL A 3 -15.32 28.49 -6.24
CA VAL A 3 -13.95 28.03 -6.56
C VAL A 3 -13.20 29.19 -7.21
N SER A 4 -12.90 30.22 -6.42
CA SER A 4 -12.13 31.40 -6.86
C SER A 4 -10.70 31.42 -6.32
N THR A 5 -10.21 30.33 -5.73
CA THR A 5 -8.83 30.31 -5.26
C THR A 5 -7.87 30.15 -6.41
N GLN A 6 -7.31 31.29 -6.79
CA GLN A 6 -6.24 31.41 -7.77
C GLN A 6 -4.98 30.64 -7.36
N THR A 7 -4.79 30.34 -6.07
CA THR A 7 -3.65 29.58 -5.56
C THR A 7 -4.03 28.76 -4.32
N CYS A 8 -3.33 27.65 -4.09
CA CYS A 8 -3.42 26.84 -2.88
C CYS A 8 -2.24 27.09 -1.94
N LEU A 9 -1.48 28.17 -2.15
CA LEU A 9 -0.44 28.63 -1.24
C LEU A 9 -1.00 29.76 -0.38
N SER A 10 -0.84 29.67 0.95
CA SER A 10 -1.12 30.82 1.82
C SER A 10 -0.21 31.99 1.43
N PRO A 11 -0.57 33.26 1.75
CA PRO A 11 0.24 34.42 1.38
C PRO A 11 1.71 34.29 1.80
N ARG A 12 1.98 33.73 2.99
CA ARG A 12 3.34 33.54 3.50
C ARG A 12 4.11 32.49 2.71
N VAL A 13 3.48 31.35 2.41
CA VAL A 13 4.10 30.29 1.59
C VAL A 13 4.35 30.79 0.18
N ARG A 14 3.41 31.53 -0.40
CA ARG A 14 3.57 32.16 -1.71
C ARG A 14 4.73 33.15 -1.74
N THR A 15 4.85 34.03 -0.73
CA THR A 15 5.99 34.95 -0.65
C THR A 15 7.31 34.20 -0.53
N MET A 16 7.42 33.16 0.29
CA MET A 16 8.66 32.39 0.36
C MET A 16 9.00 31.69 -0.96
N MET A 17 8.02 31.02 -1.59
CA MET A 17 8.24 30.23 -2.80
C MET A 17 8.47 31.08 -4.05
N CYS A 18 7.65 32.11 -4.24
CA CYS A 18 7.57 32.83 -5.52
C CYS A 18 8.25 34.21 -5.50
N GLU A 19 8.58 34.75 -4.32
CA GLU A 19 9.14 36.11 -4.20
C GLU A 19 10.52 36.08 -3.52
N THR A 20 10.63 35.55 -2.31
CA THR A 20 11.87 35.58 -1.50
C THR A 20 13.00 34.76 -2.13
N GLY A 21 12.70 33.55 -2.62
CA GLY A 21 13.69 32.70 -3.26
C GLY A 21 13.99 33.04 -4.72
N VAL A 22 13.35 34.09 -5.26
CA VAL A 22 13.36 34.47 -6.68
C VAL A 22 14.01 35.86 -6.85
N SER A 23 15.33 35.93 -6.82
CA SER A 23 16.11 37.14 -7.09
C SER A 23 16.52 37.23 -8.56
N GLU A 24 16.73 38.47 -9.06
CA GLU A 24 17.36 38.77 -10.35
C GLU A 24 18.88 38.97 -10.22
N ASP A 25 19.37 39.18 -8.99
CA ASP A 25 20.80 39.29 -8.71
C ASP A 25 21.46 37.90 -8.81
N THR A 26 22.77 37.89 -9.09
CA THR A 26 23.55 36.65 -9.18
C THR A 26 24.79 36.72 -8.30
N GLU A 27 25.06 35.62 -7.58
CA GLU A 27 26.28 35.46 -6.81
C GLU A 27 26.90 34.10 -7.12
N ASN A 28 28.19 34.08 -7.48
CA ASN A 28 28.86 32.84 -7.83
C ASN A 28 29.13 31.97 -6.60
N ILE A 29 28.42 30.85 -6.50
CA ILE A 29 28.59 29.85 -5.45
C ILE A 29 29.15 28.50 -5.96
N LEU A 30 29.40 28.37 -7.27
CA LEU A 30 29.79 27.10 -7.87
C LEU A 30 31.31 26.93 -7.96
N THR A 31 31.75 25.69 -7.83
CA THR A 31 33.10 25.23 -8.17
C THR A 31 33.20 24.91 -9.67
N GLU A 32 34.42 24.65 -10.16
CA GLU A 32 34.64 24.15 -11.51
C GLU A 32 34.02 22.76 -11.75
N ALA A 33 33.71 22.01 -10.69
CA ALA A 33 33.07 20.69 -10.76
C ALA A 33 31.53 20.76 -10.84
N LEU A 34 30.96 21.96 -11.00
CA LEU A 34 29.51 22.22 -10.98
C LEU A 34 28.84 21.89 -9.64
N THR A 35 29.61 21.88 -8.55
CA THR A 35 29.13 21.68 -7.17
C THR A 35 29.17 22.98 -6.38
N ILE A 36 28.53 23.00 -5.22
CA ILE A 36 28.48 24.16 -4.33
C ILE A 36 29.80 24.29 -3.56
N ASP A 37 30.44 25.46 -3.66
CA ASP A 37 31.58 25.84 -2.84
C ASP A 37 31.13 26.05 -1.39
N THR A 38 31.44 25.09 -0.52
CA THR A 38 31.04 25.11 0.89
C THR A 38 31.62 26.28 1.68
N VAL A 39 32.77 26.84 1.27
CA VAL A 39 33.35 28.01 1.93
C VAL A 39 32.54 29.26 1.60
N ARG A 40 32.14 29.42 0.34
CA ARG A 40 31.24 30.51 -0.07
C ARG A 40 29.86 30.36 0.53
N LEU A 41 29.30 29.15 0.52
CA LEU A 41 28.02 28.85 1.15
C LEU A 41 28.02 29.21 2.64
N ARG A 42 29.09 28.89 3.37
CA ARG A 42 29.25 29.30 4.76
C ARG A 42 29.23 30.83 4.90
N GLY A 43 29.99 31.54 4.06
CA GLY A 43 30.00 33.01 4.07
C GLY A 43 28.62 33.64 3.84
N VAL A 44 27.82 33.06 2.93
CA VAL A 44 26.44 33.49 2.67
C VAL A 44 25.55 33.23 3.89
N LEU A 45 25.60 32.03 4.45
CA LEU A 45 24.76 31.64 5.59
C LEU A 45 25.14 32.34 6.91
N ASP A 46 26.43 32.59 7.15
CA ASP A 46 26.91 33.29 8.36
C ASP A 46 26.33 34.71 8.46
N SER A 47 25.98 35.33 7.32
CA SER A 47 25.29 36.63 7.29
C SER A 47 23.90 36.63 7.94
N CYS A 48 23.32 35.44 8.16
CA CYS A 48 22.02 35.27 8.83
C CYS A 48 22.14 35.12 10.36
N GLY A 49 23.36 35.05 10.91
CA GLY A 49 23.59 34.73 12.31
C GLY A 49 23.46 33.23 12.61
N VAL A 50 23.28 32.89 13.89
CA VAL A 50 23.20 31.48 14.33
C VAL A 50 21.97 30.81 13.72
N ALA A 51 22.14 29.59 13.20
CA ALA A 51 21.04 28.81 12.65
C ALA A 51 19.96 28.55 13.70
N GLU A 52 18.73 28.94 13.39
CA GLU A 52 17.58 28.87 14.28
C GLU A 52 16.40 28.19 13.58
N SER A 53 15.51 27.56 14.36
CA SER A 53 14.39 26.74 13.84
C SER A 53 13.10 27.53 13.55
N HIS A 54 13.14 28.86 13.64
CA HIS A 54 11.97 29.71 13.42
C HIS A 54 11.96 30.37 12.04
N GLU A 55 10.75 30.68 11.58
CA GLU A 55 10.45 31.15 10.23
C GLU A 55 11.27 32.36 9.79
N ALA A 56 11.49 33.34 10.68
CA ALA A 56 12.22 34.56 10.35
C ALA A 56 13.65 34.25 9.90
N TRP A 57 14.30 33.26 10.53
CA TRP A 57 15.64 32.84 10.14
C TRP A 57 15.61 32.13 8.79
N HIS A 58 14.67 31.20 8.56
CA HIS A 58 14.55 30.50 7.27
C HIS A 58 14.23 31.43 6.10
N SER A 59 13.35 32.41 6.31
CA SER A 59 13.02 33.42 5.32
C SER A 59 14.25 34.26 4.97
N ARG A 60 15.01 34.71 5.98
CA ARG A 60 16.25 35.46 5.77
C ARG A 60 17.33 34.61 5.08
N ALA A 61 17.48 33.35 5.47
CA ALA A 61 18.41 32.43 4.84
C ALA A 61 18.08 32.21 3.36
N LEU A 62 16.80 32.03 3.02
CA LEU A 62 16.36 31.91 1.64
C LEU A 62 16.62 33.19 0.83
N GLU A 63 16.37 34.36 1.42
CA GLU A 63 16.62 35.66 0.81
C GLU A 63 18.10 35.82 0.42
N VAL A 64 19.04 35.56 1.34
CA VAL A 64 20.48 35.69 1.05
C VAL A 64 21.00 34.59 0.13
N LEU A 65 20.37 33.41 0.12
CA LEU A 65 20.71 32.33 -0.82
C LEU A 65 20.18 32.61 -2.23
N SER A 66 19.15 33.44 -2.39
CA SER A 66 18.46 33.61 -3.66
C SER A 66 19.37 34.01 -4.84
N PRO A 67 20.34 34.94 -4.70
CA PRO A 67 21.29 35.25 -5.77
C PRO A 67 22.18 34.06 -6.19
N SER A 68 22.53 33.22 -5.22
CA SER A 68 23.28 31.98 -5.46
C SER A 68 22.42 30.94 -6.17
N ILE A 69 21.13 30.82 -5.79
CA ILE A 69 20.15 29.95 -6.46
C ILE A 69 19.93 30.40 -7.91
N HIS A 70 19.83 31.71 -8.16
CA HIS A 70 19.77 32.25 -9.51
C HIS A 70 21.00 31.85 -10.32
N HIS A 71 22.20 32.07 -9.79
CA HIS A 71 23.44 31.72 -10.47
C HIS A 71 23.51 30.23 -10.84
N ILE A 72 23.14 29.33 -9.92
CA ILE A 72 23.06 27.88 -10.19
C ILE A 72 22.09 27.62 -11.35
N GLY A 73 20.90 28.21 -11.31
CA GLY A 73 19.90 28.08 -12.36
C GLY A 73 20.41 28.53 -13.72
N THR A 74 21.07 29.68 -13.81
CA THR A 74 21.64 30.19 -15.06
C THR A 74 22.70 29.24 -15.63
N VAL A 75 23.64 28.78 -14.79
CA VAL A 75 24.70 27.88 -15.21
C VAL A 75 24.11 26.55 -15.69
N TYR A 76 23.24 25.93 -14.89
CA TYR A 76 22.66 24.63 -15.21
C TYR A 76 21.72 24.69 -16.41
N ALA A 77 20.94 25.75 -16.57
CA ALA A 77 20.12 25.97 -17.77
C ALA A 77 20.99 26.09 -19.04
N GLY A 78 22.20 26.66 -18.92
CA GLY A 78 23.17 26.77 -20.00
C GLY A 78 23.83 25.44 -20.41
N LEU A 79 23.89 24.45 -19.52
CA LEU A 79 24.54 23.16 -19.80
C LEU A 79 23.77 22.34 -20.83
N SER A 80 24.48 21.76 -21.79
CA SER A 80 23.94 20.73 -22.68
C SER A 80 23.75 19.39 -21.96
N HIS A 81 22.93 18.52 -22.56
CA HIS A 81 22.74 17.16 -22.04
C HIS A 81 24.03 16.35 -22.00
N ASP A 82 24.96 16.59 -22.94
CA ASP A 82 26.21 15.85 -23.01
C ASP A 82 27.23 16.35 -21.98
N GLU A 83 27.28 17.66 -21.73
CA GLU A 83 28.06 18.24 -20.63
C GLU A 83 27.60 17.70 -19.28
N PHE A 84 26.28 17.61 -19.07
CA PHE A 84 25.74 17.04 -17.83
C PHE A 84 25.91 15.51 -17.72
N ARG A 85 26.02 14.80 -18.86
CA ARG A 85 26.32 13.35 -18.88
C ARG A 85 27.79 13.02 -18.69
N ALA A 86 28.65 14.02 -18.51
CA ALA A 86 30.07 13.80 -18.30
C ALA A 86 30.36 12.82 -17.15
N SER A 87 31.50 12.13 -17.24
CA SER A 87 31.92 11.14 -16.25
C SER A 87 32.08 11.73 -14.84
N SER A 88 32.35 13.02 -14.73
CA SER A 88 32.40 13.77 -13.47
C SER A 88 31.04 13.77 -12.76
N VAL A 89 29.95 14.13 -13.45
CA VAL A 89 28.60 14.15 -12.89
C VAL A 89 28.18 12.75 -12.47
N LYS A 90 28.38 11.75 -13.33
CA LYS A 90 28.08 10.34 -12.99
C LYS A 90 28.81 9.91 -11.72
N LYS A 91 30.10 10.27 -11.57
CA LYS A 91 30.88 9.96 -10.38
C LYS A 91 30.32 10.65 -9.14
N LEU A 92 29.96 11.93 -9.26
CA LEU A 92 29.39 12.73 -8.17
C LEU A 92 27.99 12.29 -7.76
N SER A 93 27.20 11.67 -8.64
CA SER A 93 25.88 11.13 -8.30
C SER A 93 25.90 9.66 -7.87
N SER A 94 27.03 8.95 -8.00
CA SER A 94 27.11 7.49 -7.74
C SER A 94 26.77 7.07 -6.31
N TRP A 95 26.65 8.03 -5.39
CA TRP A 95 26.25 7.77 -4.03
C TRP A 95 24.75 7.50 -3.85
N THR A 96 23.94 7.72 -4.88
CA THR A 96 22.48 7.49 -4.82
C THR A 96 22.05 6.17 -5.45
N ASP A 97 22.93 5.50 -6.21
CA ASP A 97 22.63 4.31 -7.04
C ASP A 97 21.54 4.52 -8.12
N VAL A 98 21.24 5.78 -8.44
CA VAL A 98 20.18 6.16 -9.40
C VAL A 98 20.65 7.29 -10.34
N GLU A 99 21.88 7.22 -10.84
CA GLU A 99 22.46 8.29 -11.67
C GLU A 99 21.69 8.53 -12.96
N LYS A 100 21.10 7.46 -13.53
CA LYS A 100 20.24 7.56 -14.70
C LYS A 100 19.02 8.44 -14.43
N ASP A 101 18.38 8.28 -13.28
CA ASP A 101 17.20 9.07 -12.91
C ASP A 101 17.54 10.55 -12.72
N ILE A 102 18.72 10.85 -12.18
CA ILE A 102 19.22 12.23 -12.04
C ILE A 102 19.45 12.85 -13.42
N GLN A 103 20.01 12.09 -14.37
CA GLN A 103 20.16 12.54 -15.76
C GLN A 103 18.82 12.75 -16.46
N ASP A 104 17.83 11.88 -16.21
CA ASP A 104 16.49 12.03 -16.76
C ASP A 104 15.78 13.25 -16.16
N CYS A 105 15.93 13.50 -14.85
CA CYS A 105 15.46 14.72 -14.21
C CYS A 105 16.05 15.97 -14.85
N PHE A 106 17.36 16.00 -15.13
CA PHE A 106 17.97 17.14 -15.81
C PHE A 106 17.35 17.41 -17.19
N LYS A 107 17.01 16.35 -17.96
CA LYS A 107 16.29 16.51 -19.24
C LYS A 107 14.91 17.14 -19.04
N PHE A 108 14.15 16.66 -18.06
CA PHE A 108 12.78 17.14 -17.82
C PHE A 108 12.70 18.60 -17.45
N VAL A 109 13.64 19.09 -16.63
CA VAL A 109 13.70 20.52 -16.28
C VAL A 109 14.13 21.38 -17.46
N LYS A 110 14.91 20.83 -18.41
CA LYS A 110 15.27 21.53 -19.66
C LYS A 110 14.18 21.50 -20.73
N CYS A 111 13.17 20.66 -20.60
CA CYS A 111 12.03 20.67 -21.50
C CYS A 111 11.15 21.90 -21.24
N ASP A 112 10.57 22.47 -22.29
CA ASP A 112 9.61 23.59 -22.20
C ASP A 112 8.23 23.18 -21.62
N ASP A 113 8.17 22.11 -20.84
CA ASP A 113 6.96 21.65 -20.16
C ASP A 113 6.86 22.37 -18.80
N PRO A 114 5.79 23.15 -18.53
CA PRO A 114 5.62 23.84 -17.26
C PRO A 114 5.57 22.88 -16.06
N CYS A 115 5.22 21.61 -16.24
CA CYS A 115 5.22 20.60 -15.18
C CYS A 115 6.61 20.00 -14.90
N GLY A 116 7.60 20.24 -15.78
CA GLY A 116 8.95 19.69 -15.69
C GLY A 116 9.65 20.00 -14.36
N PRO A 117 9.71 21.27 -13.90
CA PRO A 117 10.27 21.63 -12.60
C PRO A 117 9.62 20.88 -11.43
N VAL A 118 8.30 20.75 -11.44
CA VAL A 118 7.55 20.07 -10.38
C VAL A 118 7.89 18.58 -10.36
N LEU A 119 7.89 17.91 -11.52
CA LEU A 119 8.27 16.51 -11.64
C LEU A 119 9.69 16.27 -11.09
N VAL A 120 10.64 17.14 -11.41
CA VAL A 120 12.02 17.01 -10.93
C VAL A 120 12.13 17.23 -9.44
N VAL A 121 11.39 18.20 -8.87
CA VAL A 121 11.35 18.39 -7.42
C VAL A 121 10.80 17.14 -6.74
N LEU A 122 9.70 16.56 -7.22
CA LEU A 122 9.13 15.32 -6.67
C LEU A 122 10.17 14.18 -6.71
N ARG A 123 10.81 13.96 -7.86
CA ARG A 123 11.80 12.89 -8.06
C ARG A 123 13.05 13.08 -7.22
N ILE A 124 13.70 14.24 -7.28
CA ILE A 124 14.98 14.46 -6.59
C ILE A 124 14.77 14.49 -5.07
N THR A 125 13.65 14.98 -4.56
CA THR A 125 13.39 14.94 -3.11
C THR A 125 13.19 13.51 -2.61
N ALA A 126 12.50 12.65 -3.35
CA ALA A 126 12.39 11.22 -3.03
C ALA A 126 13.77 10.51 -3.07
N ILE A 127 14.58 10.81 -4.09
CA ILE A 127 15.95 10.27 -4.22
C ILE A 127 16.82 10.71 -3.03
N LEU A 128 16.78 11.99 -2.67
CA LEU A 128 17.53 12.54 -1.53
C LEU A 128 17.09 11.87 -0.22
N GLU A 129 15.79 11.77 0.04
CA GLU A 129 15.25 11.16 1.25
C GLU A 129 15.74 9.71 1.42
N HIS A 130 15.62 8.89 0.37
CA HIS A 130 16.10 7.51 0.40
C HIS A 130 17.64 7.44 0.57
N SER A 131 18.38 8.22 -0.22
CA SER A 131 19.85 8.17 -0.28
C SER A 131 20.51 8.67 1.02
N LEU A 132 19.99 9.75 1.62
CA LEU A 132 20.42 10.21 2.95
C LEU A 132 20.16 9.15 4.00
N GLY A 133 19.01 8.48 3.92
CA GLY A 133 18.75 7.32 4.77
C GLY A 133 19.77 6.21 4.54
N ASN A 134 20.20 5.91 3.31
CA ASN A 134 21.18 4.84 3.02
C ASN A 134 22.52 5.11 3.71
N VAL A 135 22.94 6.38 3.77
CA VAL A 135 24.14 6.78 4.54
C VAL A 135 23.99 6.49 6.03
N LEU A 136 22.83 6.79 6.63
CA LEU A 136 22.54 6.46 8.03
C LEU A 136 22.53 4.95 8.28
N PHE A 137 21.89 4.19 7.39
CA PHE A 137 21.82 2.74 7.45
C PHE A 137 23.21 2.10 7.39
N GLY A 138 24.06 2.54 6.46
CA GLY A 138 25.45 2.09 6.36
C GLY A 138 26.31 2.41 7.59
N LYS A 139 25.92 3.41 8.39
CA LYS A 139 26.53 3.73 9.70
C LYS A 139 25.91 2.96 10.88
N GLY A 140 25.00 2.01 10.62
CA GLY A 140 24.33 1.22 11.66
C GLY A 140 23.30 2.00 12.48
N VAL A 141 22.81 3.14 11.97
CA VAL A 141 21.81 3.99 12.64
C VAL A 141 20.42 3.63 12.14
N GLN A 142 19.45 3.53 13.06
CA GLN A 142 18.04 3.39 12.68
C GLN A 142 17.61 4.65 11.93
N VAL A 143 17.14 4.46 10.70
CA VAL A 143 16.72 5.56 9.82
C VAL A 143 15.43 6.18 10.36
N PRO A 144 15.40 7.48 10.68
CA PRO A 144 14.18 8.16 11.08
C PRO A 144 13.11 8.12 9.99
N PHE A 145 11.83 8.10 10.39
CA PHE A 145 10.71 8.06 9.44
C PHE A 145 10.46 9.40 8.74
N LEU A 146 10.68 10.53 9.43
CA LEU A 146 10.43 11.86 8.87
C LEU A 146 11.72 12.46 8.29
N LEU A 147 11.66 13.02 7.08
CA LEU A 147 12.78 13.70 6.43
C LEU A 147 13.44 14.76 7.34
N LYS A 148 12.64 15.57 8.05
CA LYS A 148 13.18 16.58 8.97
C LYS A 148 14.11 15.97 10.03
N ASP A 149 13.78 14.77 10.52
CA ASP A 149 14.55 14.09 11.54
C ASP A 149 15.83 13.48 10.92
N ILE A 150 15.74 12.95 9.69
CA ILE A 150 16.91 12.53 8.89
C ILE A 150 17.88 13.71 8.74
N LEU A 151 17.40 14.88 8.34
CA LEU A 151 18.23 16.07 8.10
C LEU A 151 18.94 16.61 9.36
N THR A 152 18.46 16.26 10.56
CA THR A 152 19.09 16.65 11.83
C THR A 152 20.09 15.62 12.35
N ALA A 153 20.23 14.47 11.68
CA ALA A 153 21.10 13.40 12.16
C ALA A 153 22.59 13.85 12.16
N PRO A 154 23.29 13.75 13.31
CA PRO A 154 24.69 14.17 13.41
C PRO A 154 25.62 13.47 12.42
N GLN A 155 25.31 12.22 12.08
CA GLN A 155 26.08 11.39 11.15
C GLN A 155 26.07 11.94 9.72
N LEU A 156 25.00 12.63 9.32
CA LEU A 156 24.94 13.30 8.02
C LEU A 156 25.73 14.60 8.02
N HIS A 157 25.75 15.33 9.13
CA HIS A 157 26.59 16.52 9.29
C HIS A 157 28.08 16.18 9.25
N GLU A 158 28.46 15.03 9.82
CA GLU A 158 29.81 14.49 9.70
C GLU A 158 30.14 14.15 8.23
N ALA A 159 29.22 13.43 7.56
CA ALA A 159 29.43 12.93 6.20
C ALA A 159 29.45 14.02 5.12
N PHE A 160 28.56 15.01 5.23
CA PHE A 160 28.32 16.00 4.18
C PHE A 160 28.71 17.42 4.56
N GLY A 161 28.99 17.67 5.85
CA GLY A 161 29.29 18.99 6.36
C GLY A 161 28.05 19.78 6.78
N PRO A 162 28.17 20.66 7.78
CA PRO A 162 27.03 21.42 8.31
C PRO A 162 26.45 22.41 7.29
N GLU A 163 27.23 22.91 6.34
CA GLU A 163 26.77 23.90 5.36
C GLU A 163 25.71 23.32 4.41
N LEU A 164 26.02 22.17 3.79
CA LEU A 164 25.08 21.51 2.88
C LEU A 164 23.86 20.96 3.61
N MET A 165 24.02 20.48 4.85
CA MET A 165 22.88 20.05 5.66
C MET A 165 21.98 21.23 6.04
N THR A 166 22.55 22.39 6.36
CA THR A 166 21.78 23.62 6.62
C THR A 166 21.04 24.09 5.37
N LEU A 167 21.70 24.07 4.20
CA LEU A 167 21.05 24.37 2.92
C LEU A 167 19.86 23.44 2.66
N LEU A 168 20.02 22.12 2.85
CA LEU A 168 18.91 21.17 2.73
C LEU A 168 17.75 21.50 3.70
N GLN A 169 18.04 21.87 4.94
CA GLN A 169 17.00 22.25 5.90
C GLN A 169 16.23 23.51 5.46
N VAL A 170 16.90 24.50 4.86
CA VAL A 170 16.24 25.69 4.30
C VAL A 170 15.31 25.34 3.14
N ILE A 171 15.71 24.42 2.25
CA ILE A 171 14.97 24.09 1.02
C ILE A 171 13.86 23.05 1.24
N VAL A 172 14.14 21.95 1.96
CA VAL A 172 13.24 20.79 2.11
C VAL A 172 12.96 20.39 3.56
N GLY A 173 13.40 21.21 4.52
CA GLY A 173 13.29 20.91 5.95
C GLY A 173 11.88 21.12 6.55
N PRO A 174 11.77 21.70 7.75
CA PRO A 174 10.51 21.75 8.48
C PRO A 174 9.48 22.72 7.85
N PRO A 175 8.20 22.70 8.29
CA PRO A 175 7.15 23.58 7.75
C PRO A 175 7.45 25.08 7.78
N GLN A 176 8.34 25.52 8.68
CA GLN A 176 8.79 26.91 8.80
C GLN A 176 9.85 27.30 7.76
N SER A 177 10.40 26.34 7.02
CA SER A 177 11.32 26.61 5.90
C SER A 177 10.56 26.67 4.58
N LEU A 178 11.27 26.68 3.44
CA LEU A 178 10.61 26.61 2.12
C LEU A 178 9.73 25.35 2.00
N ASN A 179 10.10 24.28 2.72
CA ASN A 179 9.36 23.02 2.81
C ASN A 179 8.96 22.46 1.43
N LEU A 180 9.83 22.66 0.43
CA LEU A 180 9.50 22.47 -0.99
C LEU A 180 8.99 21.05 -1.27
N ARG A 181 9.61 20.05 -0.64
CA ARG A 181 9.21 18.64 -0.70
C ARG A 181 7.75 18.45 -0.32
N ASN A 182 7.30 18.94 0.83
CA ASN A 182 5.94 18.65 1.28
C ASN A 182 4.90 19.48 0.50
N VAL A 183 5.18 20.75 0.23
CA VAL A 183 4.25 21.60 -0.53
C VAL A 183 3.99 21.02 -1.93
N THR A 184 5.01 20.42 -2.57
CA THR A 184 4.88 19.74 -3.86
C THR A 184 4.22 18.36 -3.77
N TRP A 185 4.67 17.46 -2.88
CA TRP A 185 4.11 16.11 -2.75
C TRP A 185 2.64 16.08 -2.32
N HIS A 186 2.20 17.10 -1.56
CA HIS A 186 0.79 17.27 -1.21
C HIS A 186 -0.02 18.00 -2.31
N GLY A 187 0.56 18.34 -3.46
CA GLY A 187 -0.18 18.85 -4.61
C GLY A 187 -0.72 20.27 -4.45
N PHE A 188 -0.12 21.09 -3.59
CA PHE A 188 -0.56 22.48 -3.39
C PHE A 188 -0.08 23.42 -4.50
N VAL A 189 1.08 23.16 -5.11
CA VAL A 189 1.69 24.05 -6.11
C VAL A 189 1.05 23.90 -7.48
N ARG A 190 0.81 25.00 -8.19
CA ARG A 190 0.58 24.98 -9.65
C ARG A 190 1.93 24.91 -10.40
N PRO A 191 1.94 24.51 -11.68
CA PRO A 191 3.20 24.42 -12.43
C PRO A 191 3.97 25.74 -12.42
N GLU A 192 3.29 26.87 -12.58
CA GLU A 192 3.89 28.20 -12.66
C GLU A 192 4.39 28.73 -11.30
N GLU A 193 4.02 28.08 -10.20
CA GLU A 193 4.43 28.49 -8.84
C GLU A 193 5.75 27.85 -8.41
N VAL A 194 6.28 26.89 -9.19
CA VAL A 194 7.57 26.25 -8.93
C VAL A 194 8.59 26.70 -9.96
N ASP A 195 9.47 27.60 -9.53
CA ASP A 195 10.56 28.07 -10.36
C ASP A 195 11.57 26.95 -10.70
N SER A 196 12.02 26.89 -11.96
CA SER A 196 12.95 25.88 -12.45
C SER A 196 14.31 25.91 -11.72
N ARG A 197 14.70 27.06 -11.17
CA ARG A 197 15.92 27.21 -10.36
C ARG A 197 15.95 26.30 -9.15
N TYR A 198 14.79 26.03 -8.51
CA TYR A 198 14.75 25.10 -7.39
C TYR A 198 15.06 23.66 -7.82
N ALA A 199 14.61 23.27 -9.00
CA ALA A 199 14.87 21.94 -9.53
C ALA A 199 16.35 21.77 -9.91
N TYR A 200 16.97 22.79 -10.52
CA TYR A 200 18.42 22.82 -10.75
C TYR A 200 19.22 22.81 -9.45
N LEU A 201 18.80 23.59 -8.44
CA LEU A 201 19.42 23.62 -7.12
C LEU A 201 19.41 22.23 -6.48
N LEU A 202 18.29 21.51 -6.52
CA LEU A 202 18.20 20.16 -5.93
C LEU A 202 19.16 19.18 -6.62
N ILE A 203 19.26 19.23 -7.95
CA ILE A 203 20.25 18.43 -8.70
C ILE A 203 21.68 18.80 -8.27
N CYS A 204 21.98 20.10 -8.18
CA CYS A 204 23.29 20.60 -7.75
C CYS A 204 23.63 20.16 -6.31
N ILE A 205 22.65 20.16 -5.40
CA ILE A 205 22.82 19.66 -4.03
C ILE A 205 23.19 18.18 -4.05
N VAL A 206 22.53 17.33 -4.84
CA VAL A 206 22.88 15.90 -4.96
C VAL A 206 24.34 15.72 -5.36
N LEU A 207 24.82 16.48 -6.35
CA LEU A 207 26.22 16.40 -6.80
C LEU A 207 27.20 16.92 -5.73
N SER A 208 26.83 17.98 -5.02
CA SER A 208 27.65 18.59 -3.97
C SER A 208 27.81 17.68 -2.75
N LEU A 209 26.74 16.97 -2.37
CA LEU A 209 26.79 15.94 -1.31
C LEU A 209 27.74 14.80 -1.70
N GLY A 210 27.67 14.35 -2.96
CA GLY A 210 28.58 13.33 -3.48
C GLY A 210 30.04 13.78 -3.46
N GLU A 211 30.32 15.02 -3.83
CA GLU A 211 31.66 15.59 -3.73
C GLU A 211 32.19 15.59 -2.28
N GLN A 212 31.40 16.08 -1.33
CA GLN A 212 31.79 16.09 0.09
C GLN A 212 32.07 14.69 0.61
N MET A 213 31.23 13.73 0.25
CA MET A 213 31.43 12.33 0.63
C MET A 213 32.75 11.79 0.06
N MET A 214 33.05 12.08 -1.21
CA MET A 214 34.30 11.66 -1.85
C MET A 214 35.55 12.30 -1.21
N GLN A 215 35.48 13.59 -0.87
CA GLN A 215 36.57 14.33 -0.24
C GLN A 215 36.86 13.87 1.19
N ARG A 216 35.81 13.63 1.99
CA ARG A 216 35.93 13.32 3.42
C ARG A 216 36.18 11.84 3.71
N HIS A 217 35.70 10.95 2.84
CA HIS A 217 35.71 9.51 3.12
C HIS A 217 36.55 8.68 2.15
N GLY A 218 37.19 9.29 1.14
CA GLY A 218 38.10 8.60 0.22
C GLY A 218 37.38 7.55 -0.60
N VAL A 219 36.88 7.95 -1.77
CA VAL A 219 36.10 7.16 -2.73
C VAL A 219 36.35 5.65 -2.69
N ASP A 220 35.39 4.90 -2.13
CA ASP A 220 34.85 3.75 -2.83
C ASP A 220 33.39 3.59 -2.40
N GLY A 221 32.46 3.97 -3.28
CA GLY A 221 31.04 3.66 -3.15
C GLY A 221 30.75 2.15 -3.03
N ARG A 222 31.79 1.30 -3.14
CA ARG A 222 31.75 -0.16 -3.00
C ARG A 222 31.37 -0.66 -1.61
N ASN A 223 31.49 0.17 -0.56
CA ASN A 223 31.06 -0.19 0.79
C ASN A 223 29.75 0.47 1.22
N MET A 224 29.08 1.20 0.33
CA MET A 224 27.80 1.80 0.68
C MET A 224 26.72 0.73 0.71
N GLN A 225 25.93 0.76 1.79
CA GLN A 225 24.81 -0.14 1.96
C GLN A 225 23.54 0.56 1.50
N PHE A 226 22.92 -0.01 0.47
CA PHE A 226 21.65 0.45 -0.05
C PHE A 226 20.53 -0.41 0.52
N ARG A 227 19.50 0.23 1.09
CA ARG A 227 18.28 -0.52 1.44
C ARG A 227 17.58 -0.92 0.16
N GLU A 228 16.97 -2.11 0.16
CA GLU A 228 16.21 -2.62 -0.97
C GLU A 228 14.92 -1.81 -1.17
N CYS A 229 14.67 -1.39 -2.41
CA CYS A 229 13.41 -0.78 -2.80
C CYS A 229 12.30 -1.83 -2.98
N PHE A 230 11.06 -1.46 -2.66
CA PHE A 230 9.90 -2.31 -2.87
C PHE A 230 9.53 -2.37 -4.35
N SER A 231 9.61 -3.57 -4.92
CA SER A 231 9.06 -3.85 -6.25
C SER A 231 7.53 -3.74 -6.26
N LEU A 232 6.99 -3.03 -7.26
CA LEU A 232 5.58 -2.82 -7.52
C LEU A 232 4.97 -3.90 -8.43
N GLU A 233 5.79 -4.66 -9.17
CA GLU A 233 5.36 -5.78 -10.03
C GLU A 233 4.51 -6.81 -9.27
N ARG A 234 4.80 -7.01 -7.98
CA ARG A 234 4.07 -7.95 -7.13
C ARG A 234 2.58 -7.61 -6.95
N TYR A 235 2.14 -6.41 -7.33
CA TYR A 235 0.75 -5.97 -7.22
C TYR A 235 -0.01 -5.98 -8.54
N GLU A 236 0.70 -6.10 -9.67
CA GLU A 236 0.13 -5.97 -11.01
C GLU A 236 -0.98 -7.00 -11.27
N TRP A 237 -0.75 -8.25 -10.90
CA TRP A 237 -1.73 -9.33 -11.06
C TRP A 237 -2.91 -9.22 -10.10
N VAL A 238 -2.75 -8.52 -8.96
CA VAL A 238 -3.85 -8.28 -8.02
C VAL A 238 -4.76 -7.19 -8.57
N LEU A 239 -4.17 -6.04 -8.89
CA LEU A 239 -4.85 -4.79 -9.26
C LEU A 239 -5.25 -4.75 -10.74
N HIS A 240 -5.72 -5.88 -11.27
CA HIS A 240 -6.06 -6.04 -12.68
C HIS A 240 -7.53 -5.69 -13.00
N ASP A 241 -8.25 -5.03 -12.08
CA ASP A 241 -9.70 -4.76 -12.24
C ASP A 241 -10.04 -3.89 -13.47
N PHE A 242 -9.10 -3.01 -13.86
CA PHE A 242 -9.20 -2.19 -15.06
C PHE A 242 -8.44 -2.80 -16.27
N HIS A 243 -7.92 -4.02 -16.15
CA HIS A 243 -7.13 -4.65 -17.20
C HIS A 243 -7.98 -4.88 -18.46
N GLY A 244 -7.41 -4.51 -19.62
CA GLY A 244 -8.07 -4.66 -20.92
C GLY A 244 -9.13 -3.60 -21.21
N LEU A 245 -9.27 -2.58 -20.36
CA LEU A 245 -10.05 -1.41 -20.69
C LEU A 245 -9.26 -0.46 -21.59
N ASP A 246 -9.92 0.03 -22.63
CA ASP A 246 -9.34 1.04 -23.51
C ASP A 246 -9.14 2.35 -22.75
N PHE A 247 -7.95 2.91 -22.86
CA PHE A 247 -7.63 4.21 -22.29
C PHE A 247 -7.68 5.28 -23.38
N SER A 248 -8.69 6.16 -23.32
CA SER A 248 -8.81 7.31 -24.21
C SER A 248 -8.37 8.59 -23.50
N ARG A 249 -7.34 9.25 -24.05
CA ARG A 249 -6.86 10.57 -23.61
C ARG A 249 -8.00 11.58 -23.52
N ASP A 250 -8.78 11.70 -24.59
CA ASP A 250 -9.80 12.75 -24.72
C ASP A 250 -10.96 12.52 -23.75
N GLN A 251 -11.40 11.26 -23.60
CA GLN A 251 -12.46 10.92 -22.66
C GLN A 251 -11.99 11.14 -21.20
N PHE A 252 -10.76 10.74 -20.88
CA PHE A 252 -10.18 10.96 -19.56
C PHE A 252 -10.10 12.46 -19.23
N LEU A 253 -9.50 13.27 -20.11
CA LEU A 253 -9.36 14.71 -19.87
C LEU A 253 -10.72 15.41 -19.78
N SER A 254 -11.69 15.06 -20.64
CA SER A 254 -13.04 15.65 -20.62
C SER A 254 -13.77 15.41 -19.29
N VAL A 255 -13.61 14.22 -18.69
CA VAL A 255 -14.17 13.93 -17.36
C VAL A 255 -13.56 14.86 -16.30
N LEU A 256 -12.25 15.04 -16.33
CA LEU A 256 -11.54 15.90 -15.37
C LEU A 256 -11.89 17.38 -15.55
N GLU A 257 -11.96 17.87 -16.79
CA GLU A 257 -12.31 19.27 -17.12
C GLU A 257 -13.72 19.65 -16.65
N SER A 258 -14.64 18.68 -16.63
CA SER A 258 -16.02 18.90 -16.18
C SER A 258 -16.21 18.79 -14.67
N SER A 259 -15.18 18.39 -13.91
CA SER A 259 -15.28 18.17 -12.47
C SER A 259 -14.84 19.38 -11.66
N SER A 260 -15.62 19.75 -10.64
CA SER A 260 -15.24 20.82 -9.71
C SER A 260 -14.16 20.39 -8.71
N LEU A 261 -13.83 19.09 -8.66
CA LEU A 261 -12.75 18.56 -7.85
C LEU A 261 -11.36 18.89 -8.41
N VAL A 262 -11.26 19.15 -9.71
CA VAL A 262 -10.01 19.58 -10.36
C VAL A 262 -9.93 21.12 -10.27
N LEU A 263 -9.06 21.63 -9.40
CA LEU A 263 -8.92 23.07 -9.20
C LEU A 263 -8.40 23.79 -10.46
N PRO A 264 -8.65 25.11 -10.60
CA PRO A 264 -8.09 25.90 -11.68
C PRO A 264 -6.55 25.81 -11.77
N GLY A 265 -6.02 25.70 -12.98
CA GLY A 265 -4.57 25.54 -13.23
C GLY A 265 -4.03 24.11 -13.05
N ARG A 266 -4.85 23.15 -12.61
CA ARG A 266 -4.41 21.75 -12.42
C ARG A 266 -4.42 20.91 -13.71
N MET A 267 -5.17 21.34 -14.72
CA MET A 267 -5.30 20.59 -15.97
C MET A 267 -3.97 20.39 -16.70
N ALA A 268 -3.01 21.32 -16.54
CA ALA A 268 -1.67 21.19 -17.10
C ALA A 268 -0.96 19.90 -16.63
N TYR A 269 -1.10 19.53 -15.36
CA TYR A 269 -0.53 18.28 -14.85
C TYR A 269 -1.14 17.04 -15.50
N TRP A 270 -2.47 17.03 -15.67
CA TRP A 270 -3.15 15.90 -16.28
C TRP A 270 -2.81 15.78 -17.77
N GLN A 271 -2.66 16.90 -18.47
CA GLN A 271 -2.17 16.92 -19.86
C GLN A 271 -0.74 16.37 -19.95
N ALA A 272 0.17 16.81 -19.08
CA ALA A 272 1.54 16.28 -19.00
C ALA A 272 1.55 14.78 -18.66
N CYS A 273 0.66 14.31 -17.77
CA CYS A 273 0.49 12.88 -17.49
C CYS A 273 0.12 12.09 -18.76
N MET A 274 -0.79 12.62 -19.60
CA MET A 274 -1.18 11.96 -20.85
C MET A 274 -0.02 11.91 -21.86
N ASP A 275 0.79 12.97 -21.93
CA ASP A 275 1.98 13.01 -22.78
C ASP A 275 3.03 11.99 -22.31
N LEU A 276 3.32 11.92 -21.01
CA LEU A 276 4.22 10.94 -20.42
C LEU A 276 3.72 9.50 -20.65
N LEU A 277 2.41 9.26 -20.46
CA LEU A 277 1.78 7.96 -20.71
C LEU A 277 1.99 7.52 -22.17
N SER A 278 1.73 8.40 -23.14
CA SER A 278 1.89 8.12 -24.58
C SER A 278 3.34 7.80 -24.98
N LYS A 279 4.32 8.32 -24.25
CA LYS A 279 5.74 8.08 -24.47
C LYS A 279 6.25 6.84 -23.73
N GLY A 280 5.44 6.20 -22.88
CA GLY A 280 5.83 5.07 -22.05
C GLY A 280 6.62 5.43 -20.78
N TRP A 281 6.58 6.71 -20.36
CA TRP A 281 7.26 7.20 -19.16
C TRP A 281 6.35 7.03 -17.94
N TYR A 282 6.03 5.76 -17.63
CA TYR A 282 5.10 5.42 -16.56
C TYR A 282 5.56 5.87 -15.16
N PRO A 283 6.85 5.76 -14.79
CA PRO A 283 7.34 6.25 -13.50
C PRO A 283 7.08 7.73 -13.28
N GLU A 284 7.35 8.55 -14.29
CA GLU A 284 7.18 9.99 -14.26
C GLU A 284 5.72 10.38 -14.26
N CYS A 285 4.91 9.71 -15.08
CA CYS A 285 3.46 9.91 -15.11
C CYS A 285 2.85 9.60 -13.74
N LEU A 286 3.23 8.48 -13.12
CA LEU A 286 2.76 8.11 -11.79
C LEU A 286 3.18 9.14 -10.73
N THR A 287 4.46 9.54 -10.75
CA THR A 287 5.02 10.54 -9.82
C THR A 287 4.25 11.86 -9.91
N LEU A 288 3.88 12.29 -11.12
CA LEU A 288 3.14 13.52 -11.32
C LEU A 288 1.65 13.39 -10.97
N ALA A 289 1.04 12.24 -11.24
CA ALA A 289 -0.39 11.99 -11.00
C ALA A 289 -0.74 11.87 -9.51
N LEU A 290 0.14 11.27 -8.69
CA LEU A 290 -0.14 10.99 -7.28
C LEU A 290 -0.49 12.26 -6.45
N PRO A 291 0.29 13.35 -6.48
CA PRO A 291 -0.09 14.59 -5.78
C PRO A 291 -1.39 15.20 -6.29
N GLN A 292 -1.71 15.04 -7.57
CA GLN A 292 -2.93 15.59 -8.15
C GLN A 292 -4.17 14.80 -7.72
N LEU A 293 -4.06 13.47 -7.62
CA LEU A 293 -5.11 12.64 -7.03
C LEU A 293 -5.32 12.98 -5.55
N GLU A 294 -4.24 13.20 -4.79
CA GLU A 294 -4.34 13.66 -3.40
C GLU A 294 -5.07 15.01 -3.31
N CYS A 295 -4.81 15.94 -4.24
CA CYS A 295 -5.52 17.21 -4.33
C CYS A 295 -7.02 17.03 -4.65
N VAL A 296 -7.38 16.18 -5.62
CA VAL A 296 -8.78 15.86 -5.96
C VAL A 296 -9.52 15.30 -4.73
N LEU A 297 -8.89 14.38 -4.00
CA LEU A 297 -9.45 13.82 -2.76
C LEU A 297 -9.58 14.87 -1.65
N ARG A 298 -8.60 15.76 -1.50
CA ARG A 298 -8.65 16.84 -0.50
C ARG A 298 -9.77 17.83 -0.79
N VAL A 299 -10.00 18.15 -2.06
CA VAL A 299 -11.12 19.01 -2.48
C VAL A 299 -12.46 18.33 -2.19
N LEU A 300 -12.58 17.04 -2.51
CA LEU A 300 -13.78 16.26 -2.16
C LEU A 300 -14.01 16.26 -0.65
N TYR A 301 -12.98 15.96 0.14
CA TYR A 301 -13.03 15.96 1.60
C TYR A 301 -13.50 17.29 2.16
N ALA A 302 -12.91 18.40 1.70
CA ALA A 302 -13.30 19.72 2.16
C ALA A 302 -14.76 20.04 1.79
N LYS A 303 -15.19 19.63 0.59
CA LYS A 303 -16.54 19.85 0.08
C LYS A 303 -17.60 19.10 0.87
N VAL A 304 -17.41 17.81 1.11
CA VAL A 304 -18.43 16.94 1.71
C VAL A 304 -18.53 17.10 3.22
N ASN A 305 -17.45 17.53 3.87
CA ASN A 305 -17.41 17.80 5.31
C ASN A 305 -17.63 19.27 5.66
N ASP A 306 -17.96 20.13 4.69
CA ASP A 306 -18.13 21.59 4.85
C ASP A 306 -16.94 22.26 5.59
N CYS A 307 -15.72 21.83 5.22
CA CYS A 307 -14.51 22.34 5.85
C CYS A 307 -14.17 23.76 5.38
N SER A 308 -13.43 24.48 6.23
CA SER A 308 -12.83 25.75 5.85
C SER A 308 -11.94 25.60 4.61
N HIS A 309 -11.99 26.59 3.72
CA HIS A 309 -11.10 26.69 2.55
C HIS A 309 -9.62 26.61 2.93
N ARG A 310 -9.26 27.00 4.16
CA ARG A 310 -7.90 26.86 4.71
C ARG A 310 -7.31 25.45 4.56
N LEU A 311 -8.12 24.39 4.59
CA LEU A 311 -7.61 23.01 4.38
C LEU A 311 -7.10 22.77 2.95
N LEU A 312 -7.52 23.58 1.99
CA LEU A 312 -7.03 23.54 0.62
C LEU A 312 -5.76 24.38 0.43
N THR A 313 -5.27 25.05 1.47
CA THR A 313 -4.10 25.92 1.41
C THR A 313 -2.92 25.39 2.21
N ALA A 314 -1.71 25.49 1.65
CA ALA A 314 -0.47 25.22 2.35
C ALA A 314 -0.15 26.35 3.34
N GLU A 315 -0.03 25.99 4.62
CA GLU A 315 0.29 26.89 5.74
C GLU A 315 1.64 26.51 6.39
N MET A 316 2.42 27.49 6.87
CA MET A 316 3.73 27.22 7.50
C MET A 316 3.65 26.72 8.95
N SER A 317 2.53 27.00 9.63
CA SER A 317 2.39 26.82 11.08
C SER A 317 1.42 25.71 11.48
N THR A 318 0.80 25.04 10.51
CA THR A 318 -0.16 23.96 10.76
C THR A 318 0.15 22.75 9.89
N LEU A 319 -0.19 21.56 10.41
CA LEU A 319 -0.08 20.33 9.65
C LEU A 319 -1.01 20.38 8.43
N TYR A 320 -0.58 19.73 7.35
CA TYR A 320 -1.37 19.61 6.13
C TYR A 320 -2.37 18.49 6.26
N THR A 321 -3.55 18.65 5.66
CA THR A 321 -4.50 17.54 5.54
C THR A 321 -3.94 16.47 4.62
N THR A 322 -3.52 15.37 5.25
CA THR A 322 -2.88 14.23 4.59
C THR A 322 -3.92 13.31 3.95
N MET A 323 -3.47 12.44 3.03
CA MET A 323 -4.34 11.41 2.45
C MET A 323 -4.91 10.46 3.53
N ASP A 324 -4.14 10.17 4.58
CA ASP A 324 -4.61 9.34 5.70
C ASP A 324 -5.78 9.98 6.45
N GLU A 325 -5.74 11.30 6.66
CA GLU A 325 -6.86 12.04 7.26
C GLU A 325 -8.08 12.07 6.34
N VAL A 326 -7.87 12.24 5.03
CA VAL A 326 -8.96 12.22 4.04
C VAL A 326 -9.66 10.86 4.01
N LEU A 327 -8.91 9.77 4.20
CA LEU A 327 -9.41 8.40 4.21
C LEU A 327 -9.72 7.87 5.63
N ALA A 328 -9.66 8.70 6.66
CA ALA A 328 -9.98 8.32 8.03
C ALA A 328 -11.50 8.18 8.24
N LYS A 329 -11.89 7.37 9.24
CA LYS A 329 -13.30 7.18 9.62
C LYS A 329 -13.93 8.46 10.18
N GLU A 330 -13.16 9.18 10.98
CA GLU A 330 -13.58 10.34 11.73
C GLU A 330 -12.61 11.48 11.43
N MET A 331 -13.14 12.70 11.44
CA MET A 331 -12.35 13.93 11.38
C MET A 331 -11.68 14.19 12.73
N GLU A 332 -10.71 15.11 12.78
CA GLU A 332 -10.06 15.52 14.04
C GLU A 332 -11.05 16.06 15.09
N SER A 333 -12.16 16.65 14.64
CA SER A 333 -13.27 17.13 15.48
C SER A 333 -14.06 15.98 16.16
N GLY A 334 -13.82 14.73 15.77
CA GLY A 334 -14.60 13.57 16.20
C GLY A 334 -15.91 13.35 15.43
N SER A 335 -16.23 14.21 14.45
CA SER A 335 -17.36 13.99 13.54
C SER A 335 -17.04 12.91 12.51
N THR A 336 -18.06 12.21 12.03
CA THR A 336 -17.91 11.24 10.94
C THR A 336 -17.42 11.92 9.68
N ASN A 337 -16.45 11.31 9.00
CA ASN A 337 -15.97 11.78 7.70
C ASN A 337 -16.95 11.36 6.59
N ALA A 338 -17.53 12.34 5.89
CA ALA A 338 -18.53 12.14 4.84
C ALA A 338 -17.95 11.69 3.48
N VAL A 339 -16.62 11.57 3.32
CA VAL A 339 -16.01 11.09 2.06
C VAL A 339 -16.49 9.68 1.70
N ARG A 340 -16.60 8.78 2.68
CA ARG A 340 -17.12 7.43 2.46
C ARG A 340 -18.54 7.46 1.90
N GLU A 341 -19.40 8.30 2.46
CA GLU A 341 -20.79 8.44 2.01
C GLU A 341 -20.87 8.99 0.58
N ALA A 342 -20.04 9.98 0.26
CA ALA A 342 -20.00 10.59 -1.06
C ALA A 342 -19.49 9.65 -2.17
N LEU A 343 -18.48 8.82 -1.86
CA LEU A 343 -17.90 7.88 -2.83
C LEU A 343 -18.65 6.55 -2.91
N GLY A 344 -19.26 6.13 -1.81
CA GLY A 344 -19.74 4.76 -1.59
C GLY A 344 -18.62 3.79 -1.22
N ASP A 345 -19.00 2.71 -0.53
CA ASP A 345 -18.05 1.78 0.10
C ASP A 345 -17.04 1.18 -0.88
N VAL A 346 -17.50 0.70 -2.03
CA VAL A 346 -16.62 0.00 -2.98
C VAL A 346 -15.58 0.93 -3.59
N HIS A 347 -15.95 2.18 -3.85
CA HIS A 347 -15.04 3.18 -4.39
C HIS A 347 -14.03 3.61 -3.33
N PHE A 348 -14.50 3.78 -2.09
CA PHE A 348 -13.65 4.04 -0.94
C PHE A 348 -12.64 2.90 -0.69
N GLU A 349 -13.05 1.64 -0.86
CA GLU A 349 -12.17 0.47 -0.75
C GLU A 349 -11.01 0.50 -1.77
N MET A 350 -11.25 0.96 -3.00
CA MET A 350 -10.18 1.09 -4.02
C MET A 350 -9.05 2.01 -3.53
N PHE A 351 -9.40 3.10 -2.84
CA PHE A 351 -8.41 3.99 -2.24
C PHE A 351 -7.64 3.31 -1.10
N LEU A 352 -8.35 2.62 -0.21
CA LEU A 352 -7.71 1.90 0.89
C LEU A 352 -6.74 0.82 0.39
N ASP A 353 -7.09 0.11 -0.69
CA ASP A 353 -6.22 -0.90 -1.30
C ASP A 353 -4.91 -0.30 -1.80
N ILE A 354 -4.95 0.83 -2.50
CA ILE A 354 -3.76 1.43 -3.10
C ILE A 354 -2.91 2.17 -2.07
N PHE A 355 -3.56 2.85 -1.12
CA PHE A 355 -2.88 3.83 -0.27
C PHE A 355 -2.72 3.41 1.19
N SER A 356 -3.65 2.64 1.76
CA SER A 356 -3.71 2.48 3.22
C SER A 356 -3.40 1.06 3.72
N TYR A 357 -3.90 0.01 3.06
CA TYR A 357 -3.79 -1.34 3.59
C TYR A 357 -2.33 -1.82 3.64
N LEU A 358 -1.96 -2.43 4.77
CA LEU A 358 -0.58 -2.81 5.09
C LEU A 358 0.03 -3.79 4.07
N GLU A 359 -0.78 -4.76 3.61
CA GLU A 359 -0.39 -5.75 2.60
C GLU A 359 -0.51 -5.20 1.16
N GLY A 360 -1.07 -4.01 0.98
CA GLY A 360 -1.20 -3.31 -0.30
C GLY A 360 0.06 -2.52 -0.69
N PRO A 361 0.06 -1.86 -1.87
CA PRO A 361 1.20 -1.10 -2.35
C PRO A 361 1.60 0.06 -1.45
N ARG A 362 0.65 0.75 -0.81
CA ARG A 362 0.89 2.03 -0.10
C ARG A 362 1.63 3.01 -1.00
N LEU A 363 1.06 3.20 -2.18
CA LEU A 363 1.75 3.72 -3.36
C LEU A 363 2.30 5.12 -3.15
N ARG A 364 1.46 6.02 -2.62
CA ARG A 364 1.84 7.42 -2.32
C ARG A 364 3.02 7.48 -1.37
N ASP A 365 2.99 6.73 -0.27
CA ASP A 365 4.06 6.75 0.72
C ASP A 365 5.37 6.23 0.15
N LYS A 366 5.37 5.00 -0.39
CA LYS A 366 6.60 4.40 -0.90
C LYS A 366 7.23 5.18 -2.04
N VAL A 367 6.43 5.76 -2.93
CA VAL A 367 6.94 6.58 -4.05
C VAL A 367 7.51 7.90 -3.53
N SER A 368 6.80 8.60 -2.62
CA SER A 368 7.24 9.91 -2.11
C SER A 368 8.47 9.86 -1.20
N HIS A 369 8.70 8.74 -0.52
CA HIS A 369 9.88 8.50 0.31
C HIS A 369 11.04 7.84 -0.45
N GLY A 370 10.88 7.59 -1.76
CA GLY A 370 11.88 6.93 -2.60
C GLY A 370 12.11 5.45 -2.27
N GLU A 371 11.18 4.80 -1.56
CA GLU A 371 11.27 3.39 -1.17
C GLU A 371 10.72 2.43 -2.25
N ALA A 372 10.07 2.92 -3.29
CA ALA A 372 9.56 2.10 -4.40
C ALA A 372 10.58 1.98 -5.54
N ASP A 373 10.73 0.77 -6.11
CA ASP A 373 11.47 0.61 -7.35
C ASP A 373 10.60 1.07 -8.52
N LEU A 374 10.85 2.28 -8.99
CA LEU A 374 10.02 2.89 -10.02
C LEU A 374 10.18 2.22 -11.39
N ASN A 375 11.24 1.44 -11.63
CA ASN A 375 11.38 0.67 -12.88
C ASN A 375 10.32 -0.43 -13.02
N THR A 376 9.69 -0.82 -11.90
CA THR A 376 8.66 -1.85 -11.83
C THR A 376 7.24 -1.29 -11.97
N VAL A 377 7.09 0.01 -12.25
CA VAL A 377 5.78 0.63 -12.51
C VAL A 377 5.26 0.16 -13.87
N SER A 378 4.21 -0.66 -13.85
CA SER A 378 3.56 -1.12 -15.07
C SER A 378 2.48 -0.15 -15.56
N GLN A 379 2.16 -0.26 -16.86
CA GLN A 379 1.06 0.49 -17.45
C GLN A 379 -0.27 0.20 -16.74
N GLY A 380 -0.50 -1.06 -16.34
CA GLY A 380 -1.73 -1.46 -15.64
C GLY A 380 -1.90 -0.75 -14.30
N LEU A 381 -0.83 -0.65 -13.51
CA LEU A 381 -0.87 0.09 -12.24
C LEU A 381 -1.14 1.58 -12.45
N LEU A 382 -0.50 2.19 -13.46
CA LEU A 382 -0.73 3.58 -13.80
C LEU A 382 -2.18 3.83 -14.27
N HIS A 383 -2.71 2.97 -15.15
CA HIS A 383 -4.11 3.03 -15.57
C HIS A 383 -5.06 2.91 -14.39
N HIS A 384 -4.75 2.06 -13.40
CA HIS A 384 -5.56 1.95 -12.19
C HIS A 384 -5.68 3.30 -11.46
N VAL A 385 -4.56 4.02 -11.26
CA VAL A 385 -4.54 5.35 -10.62
C VAL A 385 -5.33 6.38 -11.44
N LEU A 386 -5.14 6.40 -12.76
CA LEU A 386 -5.83 7.33 -13.66
C LEU A 386 -7.34 7.05 -13.71
N HIS A 387 -7.75 5.80 -13.87
CA HIS A 387 -9.17 5.42 -13.87
C HIS A 387 -9.85 5.72 -12.53
N LEU A 388 -9.16 5.48 -11.41
CA LEU A 388 -9.68 5.83 -10.09
C LEU A 388 -9.88 7.34 -9.93
N THR A 389 -8.95 8.15 -10.47
CA THR A 389 -9.09 9.60 -10.53
C THR A 389 -10.31 10.01 -11.35
N ALA A 390 -10.46 9.47 -12.57
CA ALA A 390 -11.59 9.77 -13.43
C ALA A 390 -12.94 9.35 -12.81
N LEU A 391 -12.98 8.18 -12.17
CA LEU A 391 -14.15 7.70 -11.45
C LEU A 391 -14.54 8.66 -10.33
N THR A 392 -13.57 9.17 -9.57
CA THR A 392 -13.77 10.18 -8.52
C THR A 392 -14.30 11.49 -9.07
N CYS A 393 -13.68 12.02 -10.12
CA CYS A 393 -14.13 13.23 -10.79
C CYS A 393 -15.56 13.10 -11.36
N SER A 394 -15.97 11.90 -11.76
CA SER A 394 -17.31 11.62 -12.29
C SER A 394 -18.42 11.54 -11.25
N THR A 395 -18.09 11.54 -9.95
CA THR A 395 -19.11 11.45 -8.86
C THR A 395 -20.03 12.66 -8.81
N GLU A 396 -19.59 13.80 -9.33
CA GLU A 396 -20.37 15.05 -9.38
C GLU A 396 -21.30 15.12 -10.60
N GLN A 397 -21.16 14.21 -11.56
CA GLN A 397 -21.97 14.21 -12.78
C GLN A 397 -23.33 13.56 -12.52
N PRO A 398 -24.46 14.19 -12.88
CA PRO A 398 -25.79 13.64 -12.63
C PRO A 398 -25.99 12.34 -13.42
N LEU A 399 -26.47 11.30 -12.73
CA LEU A 399 -26.88 10.03 -13.33
C LEU A 399 -28.03 10.27 -14.33
N GLY A 400 -27.84 9.90 -15.60
CA GLY A 400 -28.95 9.77 -16.55
C GLY A 400 -29.32 10.98 -17.43
N LYS A 401 -28.37 11.86 -17.78
CA LYS A 401 -28.50 12.67 -19.03
C LYS A 401 -27.52 12.14 -20.08
N ASP A 402 -27.83 12.34 -21.36
CA ASP A 402 -27.17 11.86 -22.60
C ASP A 402 -25.63 12.09 -22.75
N ILE A 403 -24.89 12.29 -21.66
CA ILE A 403 -23.45 12.57 -21.59
C ILE A 403 -22.78 11.62 -20.58
N GLU A 404 -23.30 10.41 -20.36
CA GLU A 404 -22.41 9.34 -19.90
C GLU A 404 -21.57 8.92 -21.10
N SER A 405 -20.35 9.46 -21.18
CA SER A 405 -19.35 8.89 -22.09
C SER A 405 -19.27 7.39 -21.79
N GLY A 406 -19.25 6.55 -22.83
CA GLY A 406 -19.16 5.09 -22.65
C GLY A 406 -17.98 4.69 -21.74
N TYR A 407 -16.97 5.54 -21.65
CA TYR A 407 -15.88 5.47 -20.69
C TYR A 407 -16.33 5.38 -19.22
N ILE A 408 -17.12 6.33 -18.73
CA ILE A 408 -17.57 6.34 -17.32
C ILE A 408 -18.49 5.16 -17.03
N GLU A 409 -19.34 4.76 -17.97
CA GLU A 409 -20.21 3.59 -17.81
C GLU A 409 -19.37 2.31 -17.58
N VAL A 410 -18.27 2.17 -18.34
CA VAL A 410 -17.32 1.06 -18.17
C VAL A 410 -16.62 1.12 -16.81
N LEU A 411 -16.16 2.29 -16.36
CA LEU A 411 -15.55 2.41 -15.02
C LEU A 411 -16.54 2.06 -13.90
N ARG A 412 -17.80 2.48 -14.03
CA ARG A 412 -18.86 2.13 -13.07
C ARG A 412 -19.21 0.63 -13.09
N LYS A 413 -19.05 -0.06 -14.22
CA LYS A 413 -19.17 -1.53 -14.28
C LYS A 413 -18.06 -2.21 -13.47
N VAL A 414 -16.81 -1.73 -13.58
CA VAL A 414 -15.71 -2.21 -12.73
C VAL A 414 -16.04 -1.97 -11.26
N LEU A 415 -16.48 -0.76 -10.92
CA LEU A 415 -16.84 -0.39 -9.55
C LEU A 415 -17.87 -1.35 -8.94
N LYS A 416 -18.90 -1.77 -9.68
CA LYS A 416 -19.91 -2.72 -9.18
C LYS A 416 -19.34 -4.12 -8.87
N GLY A 417 -18.32 -4.54 -9.61
CA GLY A 417 -17.68 -5.85 -9.46
C GLY A 417 -16.51 -5.86 -8.46
N TYR A 418 -15.97 -4.70 -8.12
CA TYR A 418 -14.77 -4.58 -7.31
C TYR A 418 -14.98 -5.07 -5.88
N ARG A 419 -13.90 -5.61 -5.30
CA ARG A 419 -13.80 -6.02 -3.90
C ARG A 419 -12.40 -5.67 -3.44
N ALA A 420 -12.25 -5.20 -2.20
CA ALA A 420 -10.94 -5.00 -1.59
C ALA A 420 -10.04 -6.23 -1.78
N HIS A 421 -8.78 -6.03 -2.12
CA HIS A 421 -7.80 -7.06 -2.43
C HIS A 421 -6.80 -7.28 -1.30
N PHE A 422 -6.47 -6.21 -0.57
CA PHE A 422 -5.42 -6.21 0.46
C PHE A 422 -5.96 -6.09 1.89
N HIS A 423 -7.29 -5.98 2.05
CA HIS A 423 -7.89 -6.01 3.38
C HIS A 423 -7.67 -7.40 4.03
N PRO A 424 -7.28 -7.47 5.33
CA PRO A 424 -7.00 -8.73 6.00
C PRO A 424 -8.14 -9.75 5.95
N THR A 425 -9.38 -9.30 6.03
CA THR A 425 -10.58 -10.15 5.93
C THR A 425 -10.74 -10.73 4.52
N GLN A 426 -10.52 -9.95 3.47
CA GLN A 426 -10.61 -10.49 2.11
C GLN A 426 -9.49 -11.50 1.86
N LEU A 427 -8.27 -11.20 2.30
CA LEU A 427 -7.14 -12.10 2.15
C LEU A 427 -7.41 -13.45 2.84
N LEU A 428 -8.00 -13.42 4.04
CA LEU A 428 -8.51 -14.60 4.71
C LEU A 428 -9.57 -15.33 3.87
N TRP A 429 -10.59 -14.61 3.39
CA TRP A 429 -11.67 -15.20 2.59
C TRP A 429 -11.16 -15.91 1.33
N ARG A 430 -10.24 -15.28 0.59
CA ARG A 430 -9.58 -15.87 -0.59
C ARG A 430 -8.81 -17.13 -0.22
N LYS A 431 -8.09 -17.11 0.90
CA LYS A 431 -7.32 -18.27 1.37
C LYS A 431 -8.20 -19.42 1.84
N VAL A 432 -9.34 -19.14 2.46
CA VAL A 432 -10.35 -20.17 2.79
C VAL A 432 -10.90 -20.82 1.52
N ARG A 433 -11.17 -20.04 0.47
CA ARG A 433 -11.58 -20.60 -0.83
C ARG A 433 -10.50 -21.50 -1.42
N GLU A 434 -9.23 -21.10 -1.33
CA GLU A 434 -8.10 -21.94 -1.76
C GLU A 434 -8.06 -23.26 -0.97
N ALA A 435 -8.20 -23.23 0.36
CA ALA A 435 -8.22 -24.42 1.20
C ALA A 435 -9.37 -25.38 0.83
N ILE A 436 -10.57 -24.84 0.56
CA ILE A 436 -11.73 -25.61 0.10
C ILE A 436 -11.44 -26.27 -1.25
N VAL A 437 -10.84 -25.55 -2.20
CA VAL A 437 -10.46 -26.09 -3.51
C VAL A 437 -9.42 -27.21 -3.35
N LYS A 438 -8.39 -27.02 -2.52
CA LYS A 438 -7.38 -28.04 -2.22
C LYS A 438 -8.03 -29.31 -1.66
N LEU A 439 -8.93 -29.18 -0.69
CA LEU A 439 -9.65 -30.30 -0.10
C LEU A 439 -10.59 -30.99 -1.11
N HIS A 440 -11.28 -30.24 -1.95
CA HIS A 440 -12.10 -30.78 -3.04
C HIS A 440 -11.24 -31.57 -4.05
N CYS A 441 -10.08 -31.03 -4.46
CA CYS A 441 -9.14 -31.71 -5.36
C CYS A 441 -8.59 -33.01 -4.76
N LEU A 442 -8.27 -33.00 -3.46
CA LEU A 442 -7.87 -34.20 -2.72
C LEU A 442 -8.96 -35.28 -2.81
N GLY A 443 -10.22 -34.89 -2.58
CA GLY A 443 -11.37 -35.79 -2.62
C GLY A 443 -11.69 -36.36 -4.01
N THR A 444 -11.54 -35.55 -5.06
CA THR A 444 -11.93 -35.92 -6.44
C THR A 444 -10.85 -36.63 -7.23
N THR A 445 -9.59 -36.21 -7.10
CA THR A 445 -8.51 -36.63 -7.99
C THR A 445 -7.48 -37.55 -7.35
N ARG A 446 -7.46 -37.64 -6.01
CA ARG A 446 -6.42 -38.38 -5.27
C ARG A 446 -6.94 -39.56 -4.48
N LEU A 447 -8.21 -39.54 -4.07
CA LEU A 447 -8.80 -40.66 -3.33
C LEU A 447 -9.11 -41.85 -4.26
N PRO A 448 -8.71 -43.08 -3.89
CA PRO A 448 -9.24 -44.28 -4.51
C PRO A 448 -10.76 -44.33 -4.34
N ARG A 449 -11.51 -44.81 -5.35
CA ARG A 449 -12.99 -44.89 -5.32
C ARG A 449 -13.55 -45.60 -4.07
N GLN A 450 -12.77 -46.49 -3.45
CA GLN A 450 -13.13 -47.24 -2.24
C GLN A 450 -13.08 -46.40 -0.95
N VAL A 451 -12.45 -45.22 -0.98
CA VAL A 451 -12.25 -44.32 0.18
C VAL A 451 -13.17 -43.08 0.10
N ALA A 452 -14.07 -43.04 -0.90
CA ALA A 452 -14.91 -41.87 -1.21
C ALA A 452 -16.04 -41.59 -0.20
N THR A 453 -16.21 -42.43 0.82
CA THR A 453 -17.26 -42.30 1.83
C THR A 453 -16.72 -42.45 3.25
N THR A 454 -17.32 -41.73 4.18
CA THR A 454 -17.08 -41.80 5.61
C THR A 454 -18.41 -41.96 6.35
N ASN A 455 -18.44 -42.86 7.33
CA ASN A 455 -19.50 -42.88 8.36
C ASN A 455 -18.88 -42.57 9.74
N TRP A 456 -17.64 -42.09 9.77
CA TRP A 456 -16.90 -41.85 10.98
C TRP A 456 -17.53 -40.66 11.72
N ASN A 457 -17.99 -40.89 12.94
CA ASN A 457 -18.59 -39.87 13.81
C ASN A 457 -19.81 -39.12 13.23
N ALA A 458 -20.50 -39.65 12.22
CA ALA A 458 -21.58 -38.93 11.52
C ALA A 458 -22.62 -38.28 12.46
N GLY A 459 -23.04 -38.97 13.53
CA GLY A 459 -23.97 -38.41 14.53
C GLY A 459 -23.39 -37.27 15.38
N GLU A 460 -22.11 -37.34 15.73
CA GLU A 460 -21.41 -36.25 16.43
C GLU A 460 -21.22 -35.05 15.49
N MET A 461 -20.88 -35.30 14.23
CA MET A 461 -20.73 -34.27 13.19
C MET A 461 -22.07 -33.57 12.87
N ASP A 462 -23.16 -34.33 12.74
CA ASP A 462 -24.54 -33.81 12.63
C ASP A 462 -24.89 -32.89 13.81
N THR A 463 -24.46 -33.28 15.00
CA THR A 463 -24.70 -32.50 16.23
C THR A 463 -23.85 -31.22 16.21
N CYS A 464 -22.58 -31.30 15.82
CA CYS A 464 -21.72 -30.13 15.62
C CYS A 464 -22.34 -29.15 14.62
N MET A 465 -22.74 -29.60 13.43
CA MET A 465 -23.32 -28.74 12.40
C MET A 465 -24.60 -28.05 12.88
N ARG A 466 -25.48 -28.78 13.57
CA ARG A 466 -26.71 -28.21 14.13
C ARG A 466 -26.41 -27.16 15.20
N LEU A 467 -25.50 -27.46 16.13
CA LEU A 467 -25.10 -26.53 17.17
C LEU A 467 -24.38 -25.31 16.58
N MET A 468 -23.49 -25.47 15.61
CA MET A 468 -22.83 -24.36 14.91
C MET A 468 -23.86 -23.45 14.26
N GLY A 469 -24.81 -24.01 13.50
CA GLY A 469 -25.87 -23.22 12.86
C GLY A 469 -26.70 -22.45 13.87
N MET A 470 -27.03 -23.06 15.01
CA MET A 470 -27.72 -22.38 16.11
C MET A 470 -26.86 -21.28 16.74
N LYS A 471 -25.61 -21.58 17.14
CA LYS A 471 -24.74 -20.66 17.89
C LYS A 471 -24.25 -19.47 17.06
N TRP A 472 -24.04 -19.66 15.76
CA TRP A 472 -23.70 -18.57 14.83
C TRP A 472 -24.92 -17.89 14.22
N ASN A 473 -26.14 -18.42 14.41
CA ASN A 473 -27.34 -17.97 13.71
C ASN A 473 -27.17 -18.01 12.17
N ILE A 474 -26.62 -19.13 11.66
CA ILE A 474 -26.42 -19.36 10.22
C ILE A 474 -27.14 -20.64 9.81
N LYS A 475 -27.82 -20.61 8.67
CA LYS A 475 -28.43 -21.80 8.10
C LYS A 475 -27.35 -22.73 7.52
N LEU A 476 -27.09 -23.82 8.21
CA LEU A 476 -26.18 -24.88 7.78
C LEU A 476 -26.93 -26.13 7.27
N PRO A 477 -26.28 -27.03 6.50
CA PRO A 477 -26.84 -28.33 6.17
C PRO A 477 -27.27 -29.11 7.42
N ARG A 478 -28.43 -29.76 7.36
CA ARG A 478 -29.01 -30.50 8.51
C ARG A 478 -28.35 -31.84 8.78
N ARG A 479 -27.61 -32.38 7.80
CA ARG A 479 -26.93 -33.67 7.87
C ARG A 479 -25.55 -33.55 7.25
N TRP A 480 -24.56 -34.10 7.93
CA TRP A 480 -23.24 -34.40 7.42
C TRP A 480 -23.37 -35.50 6.37
N SER A 481 -22.84 -35.26 5.18
CA SER A 481 -22.88 -36.22 4.11
C SER A 481 -21.88 -37.34 4.37
N SER A 482 -22.30 -38.59 4.14
CA SER A 482 -21.35 -39.71 4.10
C SER A 482 -20.45 -39.66 2.87
N SER A 483 -20.84 -38.93 1.83
CA SER A 483 -19.97 -38.58 0.71
C SER A 483 -19.11 -37.38 1.05
N LEU A 484 -17.79 -37.58 1.03
CA LEU A 484 -16.79 -36.53 1.30
C LEU A 484 -16.99 -35.30 0.37
N LEU A 485 -17.38 -35.54 -0.88
CA LEU A 485 -17.49 -34.50 -1.90
C LEU A 485 -18.75 -33.64 -1.80
N ALA A 486 -19.86 -34.19 -1.31
CA ALA A 486 -21.11 -33.43 -1.26
C ALA A 486 -21.05 -32.29 -0.22
N ASP A 487 -20.41 -32.53 0.93
CA ASP A 487 -20.26 -31.51 1.97
C ASP A 487 -19.35 -30.37 1.53
N ILE A 488 -18.24 -30.68 0.86
CA ILE A 488 -17.30 -29.64 0.42
C ILE A 488 -17.86 -28.79 -0.72
N GLU A 489 -18.69 -29.37 -1.59
CA GLU A 489 -19.33 -28.61 -2.67
C GLU A 489 -20.41 -27.66 -2.10
N LEU A 490 -21.17 -28.11 -1.09
CA LEU A 490 -22.08 -27.24 -0.34
C LEU A 490 -21.34 -26.07 0.34
N LEU A 491 -20.21 -26.37 0.99
CA LEU A 491 -19.38 -25.34 1.61
C LEU A 491 -18.84 -24.35 0.58
N ARG A 492 -18.34 -24.85 -0.56
CA ARG A 492 -17.84 -24.04 -1.66
C ARG A 492 -18.91 -23.07 -2.18
N MET A 493 -20.14 -23.56 -2.42
CA MET A 493 -21.26 -22.71 -2.83
C MET A 493 -21.62 -21.66 -1.76
N SER A 494 -21.57 -22.04 -0.48
CA SER A 494 -21.92 -21.15 0.63
C SER A 494 -20.91 -20.00 0.78
N VAL A 495 -19.62 -20.29 0.66
CA VAL A 495 -18.54 -19.29 0.79
C VAL A 495 -18.55 -18.28 -0.36
N VAL A 496 -18.89 -18.71 -1.59
CA VAL A 496 -18.99 -17.81 -2.75
C VAL A 496 -20.07 -16.74 -2.55
N ASN A 497 -21.15 -17.08 -1.85
CA ASN A 497 -22.27 -16.17 -1.60
C ASN A 497 -22.08 -15.30 -0.34
N THR A 498 -20.93 -15.40 0.34
CA THR A 498 -20.64 -14.64 1.55
C THR A 498 -19.47 -13.70 1.26
N ALA A 499 -19.71 -12.38 1.33
CA ALA A 499 -18.67 -11.37 1.20
C ALA A 499 -18.74 -10.44 2.42
N PRO A 500 -17.80 -10.54 3.38
CA PRO A 500 -17.78 -9.66 4.53
C PRO A 500 -17.39 -8.24 4.11
N GLU A 501 -17.96 -7.25 4.78
CA GLU A 501 -17.59 -5.85 4.61
C GLU A 501 -16.16 -5.61 5.11
N THR A 502 -15.47 -4.64 4.51
CA THR A 502 -14.06 -4.35 4.85
C THR A 502 -13.76 -2.92 5.27
N VAL A 503 -14.66 -1.97 5.01
CA VAL A 503 -14.43 -0.55 5.36
C VAL A 503 -14.62 -0.32 6.86
N PHE A 504 -13.61 0.29 7.49
CA PHE A 504 -13.61 0.69 8.91
C PHE A 504 -13.96 -0.40 9.92
N ARG A 505 -13.52 -1.64 9.65
CA ARG A 505 -13.76 -2.77 10.56
C ARG A 505 -13.02 -2.61 11.89
N PRO A 506 -13.65 -2.93 13.03
CA PRO A 506 -13.09 -2.65 14.35
C PRO A 506 -11.94 -3.60 14.70
N ARG A 507 -11.01 -3.14 15.56
CA ARG A 507 -9.81 -3.92 15.96
C ARG A 507 -10.13 -5.29 16.59
N ILE A 508 -11.28 -5.41 17.24
CA ILE A 508 -11.75 -6.67 17.83
C ILE A 508 -11.99 -7.73 16.76
N GLU A 509 -12.50 -7.33 15.59
CA GLU A 509 -12.68 -8.20 14.42
C GLU A 509 -11.32 -8.67 13.91
N LEU A 510 -10.34 -7.77 13.79
CA LEU A 510 -8.99 -8.13 13.35
C LEU A 510 -8.32 -9.16 14.26
N THR A 511 -8.62 -9.16 15.56
CA THR A 511 -8.14 -10.20 16.49
C THR A 511 -8.67 -11.59 16.13
N VAL A 512 -9.95 -11.68 15.74
CA VAL A 512 -10.57 -12.91 15.25
C VAL A 512 -9.96 -13.31 13.91
N VAL A 513 -9.80 -12.36 12.98
CA VAL A 513 -9.17 -12.57 11.67
C VAL A 513 -7.74 -13.12 11.81
N THR A 514 -6.94 -12.63 12.74
CA THR A 514 -5.58 -13.14 12.98
C THR A 514 -5.59 -14.63 13.33
N LEU A 515 -6.47 -15.07 14.23
CA LEU A 515 -6.60 -16.49 14.58
C LEU A 515 -7.09 -17.32 13.40
N LEU A 516 -8.09 -16.82 12.65
CA LEU A 516 -8.61 -17.51 11.47
C LEU A 516 -7.55 -17.64 10.37
N ARG A 517 -6.73 -16.61 10.13
CA ARG A 517 -5.61 -16.68 9.18
C ARG A 517 -4.62 -17.76 9.61
N ARG A 518 -4.25 -17.81 10.90
CA ARG A 518 -3.40 -18.87 11.44
C ARG A 518 -4.00 -20.27 11.23
N ILE A 519 -5.30 -20.45 11.49
CA ILE A 519 -6.00 -21.72 11.25
C ILE A 519 -5.93 -22.10 9.77
N CYS A 520 -6.22 -21.14 8.88
CA CYS A 520 -6.20 -21.36 7.43
C CYS A 520 -4.82 -21.77 6.92
N ASP A 521 -3.77 -21.09 7.39
CA ASP A 521 -2.40 -21.32 6.98
C ASP A 521 -1.95 -22.74 7.29
N GLU A 522 -2.13 -23.18 8.54
CA GLU A 522 -1.75 -24.51 8.99
C GLU A 522 -2.62 -25.60 8.32
N THR A 523 -3.88 -25.29 8.02
CA THR A 523 -4.78 -26.17 7.25
C THR A 523 -4.32 -26.35 5.81
N CYS A 524 -3.97 -25.25 5.11
CA CYS A 524 -3.43 -25.32 3.75
C CYS A 524 -2.14 -26.14 3.71
N ILE A 525 -1.22 -25.93 4.65
CA ILE A 525 0.03 -26.70 4.71
C ILE A 525 -0.27 -28.20 4.94
N THR A 526 -1.22 -28.53 5.80
CA THR A 526 -1.65 -29.92 6.03
C THR A 526 -2.18 -30.55 4.74
N LEU A 527 -3.02 -29.82 3.99
CA LEU A 527 -3.55 -30.28 2.70
C LEU A 527 -2.45 -30.51 1.67
N ASP A 528 -1.47 -29.61 1.59
CA ASP A 528 -0.32 -29.73 0.68
C ASP A 528 0.52 -30.97 1.05
N GLN A 529 0.80 -31.19 2.34
CA GLN A 529 1.51 -32.38 2.81
C GLN A 529 0.79 -33.68 2.45
N LEU A 530 -0.55 -33.71 2.55
CA LEU A 530 -1.36 -34.86 2.17
C LEU A 530 -1.32 -35.09 0.65
N ASP A 531 -1.50 -34.05 -0.16
CA ASP A 531 -1.45 -34.16 -1.63
C ASP A 531 -0.06 -34.63 -2.11
N ASP A 532 1.02 -34.05 -1.58
CA ASP A 532 2.40 -34.42 -1.90
C ASP A 532 2.69 -35.87 -1.52
N THR A 533 2.25 -36.28 -0.32
CA THR A 533 2.45 -37.65 0.16
C THR A 533 1.67 -38.65 -0.70
N LEU A 534 0.40 -38.37 -1.01
CA LEU A 534 -0.40 -39.23 -1.88
C LEU A 534 0.19 -39.31 -3.29
N THR A 535 0.60 -38.19 -3.86
CA THR A 535 1.16 -38.12 -5.22
C THR A 535 2.48 -38.90 -5.30
N SER A 536 3.41 -38.63 -4.37
CA SER A 536 4.72 -39.28 -4.35
C SER A 536 4.63 -40.80 -4.08
N ARG A 537 3.75 -41.22 -3.16
CA ARG A 537 3.53 -42.64 -2.85
C ARG A 537 2.81 -43.38 -3.97
N THR A 538 1.80 -42.78 -4.59
CA THR A 538 1.10 -43.37 -5.74
C THR A 538 2.06 -43.58 -6.90
N LYS A 539 2.88 -42.58 -7.25
CA LYS A 539 3.92 -42.71 -8.29
C LYS A 539 4.94 -43.81 -7.98
N SER A 540 5.35 -43.91 -6.72
CA SER A 540 6.29 -44.96 -6.26
C SER A 540 5.66 -46.36 -6.27
N LEU A 541 4.34 -46.45 -6.06
CA LEU A 541 3.58 -47.70 -6.19
C LEU A 541 3.53 -48.16 -7.64
N CYS A 542 3.15 -47.27 -8.57
CA CYS A 542 3.06 -47.56 -10.00
C CYS A 542 4.41 -47.94 -10.62
N THR A 543 5.50 -47.39 -10.09
CA THR A 543 6.87 -47.72 -10.55
C THR A 543 7.49 -48.92 -9.82
N HIS A 544 6.72 -49.62 -8.96
CA HIS A 544 7.17 -50.76 -8.14
C HIS A 544 8.39 -50.45 -7.23
N ARG A 545 8.59 -49.17 -6.86
CA ARG A 545 9.73 -48.70 -6.04
C ARG A 545 9.42 -48.61 -4.55
N LEU A 546 8.19 -48.90 -4.14
CA LEU A 546 7.76 -48.83 -2.74
C LEU A 546 8.28 -50.02 -1.91
N ARG A 547 9.07 -49.75 -0.87
CA ARG A 547 9.53 -50.79 0.08
C ARG A 547 8.38 -51.25 0.98
N SER A 548 8.49 -52.45 1.56
CA SER A 548 7.41 -53.06 2.37
C SER A 548 6.86 -52.13 3.46
N ARG A 549 7.74 -51.58 4.32
CA ARG A 549 7.35 -50.62 5.38
C ARG A 549 6.66 -49.36 4.85
N GLN A 550 7.05 -48.89 3.66
CA GLN A 550 6.43 -47.72 3.04
C GLN A 550 5.06 -48.04 2.45
N ARG A 551 4.82 -49.28 1.99
CA ARG A 551 3.50 -49.74 1.55
C ARG A 551 2.53 -49.81 2.72
N GLU A 552 2.97 -50.35 3.85
CA GLU A 552 2.15 -50.43 5.05
C GLU A 552 1.76 -49.03 5.56
N ASN A 553 2.71 -48.10 5.62
CA ASN A 553 2.41 -46.71 5.98
C ASN A 553 1.45 -46.04 4.98
N PHE A 554 1.58 -46.33 3.68
CA PHE A 554 0.67 -45.81 2.67
C PHE A 554 -0.75 -46.36 2.80
N ILE A 555 -0.92 -47.65 3.14
CA ILE A 555 -2.24 -48.23 3.45
C ILE A 555 -2.87 -47.52 4.65
N ARG A 556 -2.10 -47.32 5.73
CA ARG A 556 -2.59 -46.59 6.91
C ARG A 556 -3.01 -45.16 6.59
N LEU A 557 -2.28 -44.47 5.70
CA LEU A 557 -2.71 -43.16 5.19
C LEU A 557 -4.07 -43.26 4.50
N LEU A 558 -4.24 -44.20 3.54
CA LEU A 558 -5.50 -44.38 2.82
C LEU A 558 -6.69 -44.67 3.76
N GLU A 559 -6.48 -45.48 4.80
CA GLU A 559 -7.49 -45.77 5.83
C GLU A 559 -7.80 -44.57 6.74
N SER A 560 -6.82 -43.68 6.90
CA SER A 560 -6.94 -42.47 7.74
C SER A 560 -7.60 -41.31 7.01
N LEU A 561 -7.47 -41.23 5.69
CA LEU A 561 -7.93 -40.10 4.87
C LEU A 561 -9.38 -39.67 5.10
N PRO A 562 -10.39 -40.56 5.18
CA PRO A 562 -11.76 -40.13 5.43
C PRO A 562 -11.91 -39.34 6.75
N LYS A 563 -11.18 -39.75 7.79
CA LYS A 563 -11.22 -39.10 9.11
C LYS A 563 -10.51 -37.76 9.11
N LEU A 564 -9.37 -37.68 8.42
CA LEU A 564 -8.65 -36.43 8.21
C LEU A 564 -9.50 -35.44 7.41
N TYR A 565 -10.17 -35.94 6.37
CA TYR A 565 -11.08 -35.16 5.55
C TYR A 565 -12.23 -34.57 6.38
N ASP A 566 -12.87 -35.37 7.23
CA ASP A 566 -13.94 -34.90 8.11
C ASP A 566 -13.45 -33.82 9.10
N GLY A 567 -12.30 -34.06 9.73
CA GLY A 567 -11.71 -33.08 10.66
C GLY A 567 -11.33 -31.75 9.99
N ILE A 568 -10.76 -31.79 8.79
CA ILE A 568 -10.43 -30.59 8.01
C ILE A 568 -11.71 -29.91 7.52
N SER A 569 -12.69 -30.67 7.02
CA SER A 569 -13.98 -30.13 6.57
C SER A 569 -14.72 -29.39 7.68
N LEU A 570 -14.75 -29.97 8.89
CA LEU A 570 -15.36 -29.33 10.06
C LEU A 570 -14.64 -28.02 10.43
N THR A 571 -13.31 -28.02 10.33
CA THR A 571 -12.51 -26.80 10.54
C THR A 571 -12.91 -25.71 9.54
N LEU A 572 -13.04 -26.04 8.25
CA LEU A 572 -13.45 -25.10 7.22
C LEU A 572 -14.90 -24.62 7.39
N TRP A 573 -15.81 -25.48 7.86
CA TRP A 573 -17.18 -25.07 8.21
C TRP A 573 -17.20 -24.06 9.38
N ILE A 574 -16.36 -24.24 10.39
CA ILE A 574 -16.25 -23.27 11.49
C ILE A 574 -15.71 -21.94 10.99
N MET A 575 -14.69 -21.98 10.13
CA MET A 575 -14.17 -20.77 9.49
C MET A 575 -15.24 -20.05 8.68
N PHE A 576 -16.04 -20.78 7.89
CA PHE A 576 -17.19 -20.21 7.17
C PHE A 576 -18.18 -19.55 8.13
N CYS A 577 -18.53 -20.21 9.24
CA CYS A 577 -19.43 -19.63 10.23
C CYS A 577 -18.88 -18.33 10.82
N CYS A 578 -17.59 -18.32 11.17
CA CYS A 578 -16.93 -17.13 11.70
C CYS A 578 -16.89 -16.00 10.68
N ILE A 579 -16.59 -16.30 9.40
CA ILE A 579 -16.59 -15.30 8.32
C ILE A 579 -18.00 -14.74 8.09
N GLY A 580 -19.03 -15.59 8.09
CA GLY A 580 -20.41 -15.18 7.85
C GLY A 580 -21.02 -14.28 8.94
N ARG A 581 -20.41 -14.19 10.12
CA ARG A 581 -20.81 -13.29 11.22
C ARG A 581 -19.66 -12.40 11.68
N LEU A 582 -18.62 -12.27 10.86
CA LEU A 582 -17.40 -11.58 11.25
C LEU A 582 -17.70 -10.11 11.53
N ASN A 583 -18.54 -9.49 10.69
CA ASN A 583 -18.90 -8.09 10.83
C ASN A 583 -19.79 -7.81 12.08
N ASP A 584 -20.40 -8.84 12.68
CA ASP A 584 -21.17 -8.71 13.92
C ASP A 584 -20.32 -8.84 15.19
N THR A 585 -19.01 -9.08 15.06
CA THR A 585 -18.11 -9.38 16.19
C THR A 585 -18.07 -8.26 17.23
N GLU A 586 -18.28 -7.01 16.80
CA GLU A 586 -18.32 -5.86 17.71
C GLU A 586 -19.51 -5.84 18.66
N PHE A 587 -20.59 -6.56 18.33
CA PHE A 587 -21.78 -6.68 19.16
C PHE A 587 -21.72 -7.82 20.17
N LEU A 588 -20.64 -8.63 20.13
CA LEU A 588 -20.43 -9.66 21.13
C LEU A 588 -20.04 -9.04 22.47
N ASP A 589 -20.71 -9.48 23.54
CA ASP A 589 -20.26 -9.17 24.89
C ASP A 589 -18.90 -9.86 25.17
N LYS A 590 -18.22 -9.42 26.24
CA LYS A 590 -16.91 -9.94 26.62
C LYS A 590 -16.91 -11.47 26.82
N SER A 591 -17.96 -12.03 27.44
CA SER A 591 -18.09 -13.46 27.69
C SER A 591 -18.28 -14.25 26.39
N GLN A 592 -19.07 -13.74 25.45
CA GLN A 592 -19.28 -14.31 24.12
C GLN A 592 -17.99 -14.29 23.31
N LEU A 593 -17.30 -13.15 23.27
CA LEU A 593 -16.01 -13.01 22.62
C LEU A 593 -14.97 -13.97 23.22
N ASP A 594 -14.86 -14.03 24.55
CA ASP A 594 -13.93 -14.95 25.23
C ASP A 594 -14.26 -16.42 24.93
N LYS A 595 -15.53 -16.77 24.71
CA LYS A 595 -15.93 -18.11 24.26
C LYS A 595 -15.50 -18.37 22.82
N LEU A 596 -15.75 -17.42 21.90
CA LEU A 596 -15.30 -17.52 20.51
C LEU A 596 -13.77 -17.68 20.43
N LEU A 597 -13.02 -16.81 21.11
CA LEU A 597 -11.56 -16.86 21.12
C LEU A 597 -11.02 -18.17 21.72
N ARG A 598 -11.71 -18.75 22.72
CA ARG A 598 -11.34 -20.07 23.25
C ARG A 598 -11.51 -21.19 22.22
N ILE A 599 -12.62 -21.20 21.48
CA ILE A 599 -12.86 -22.16 20.40
C ILE A 599 -11.77 -22.01 19.33
N LEU A 600 -11.50 -20.78 18.88
CA LEU A 600 -10.50 -20.52 17.84
C LEU A 600 -9.08 -20.89 18.28
N LYS A 601 -8.68 -20.57 19.53
CA LYS A 601 -7.38 -20.98 20.07
C LYS A 601 -7.25 -22.50 20.17
N ALA A 602 -8.33 -23.20 20.53
CA ALA A 602 -8.33 -24.67 20.54
C ALA A 602 -8.19 -25.24 19.12
N LEU A 603 -8.84 -24.62 18.13
CA LEU A 603 -8.69 -24.98 16.71
C LEU A 603 -7.27 -24.72 16.18
N VAL A 604 -6.65 -23.58 16.53
CA VAL A 604 -5.24 -23.30 16.20
C VAL A 604 -4.36 -24.44 16.70
N LYS A 605 -4.48 -24.81 17.98
CA LYS A 605 -3.71 -25.92 18.56
C LYS A 605 -3.97 -27.24 17.82
N PHE A 606 -5.22 -27.50 17.43
CA PHE A 606 -5.56 -28.70 16.67
C PHE A 606 -4.85 -28.74 15.31
N VAL A 607 -4.96 -27.68 14.51
CA VAL A 607 -4.38 -27.67 13.15
C VAL A 607 -2.85 -27.63 13.15
N GLU A 608 -2.23 -26.97 14.15
CA GLU A 608 -0.76 -26.99 14.31
C GLU A 608 -0.25 -28.40 14.63
N ASN A 609 -0.95 -29.11 15.53
CA ASN A 609 -0.62 -30.50 15.84
C ASN A 609 -0.87 -31.42 14.65
N LEU A 610 -1.97 -31.19 13.92
CA LEU A 610 -2.29 -31.97 12.73
C LEU A 610 -1.18 -31.83 11.67
N ARG A 611 -0.79 -30.60 11.34
CA ARG A 611 0.34 -30.32 10.43
C ARG A 611 1.62 -31.01 10.86
N SER A 612 1.95 -30.98 12.16
CA SER A 612 3.15 -31.66 12.66
C SER A 612 3.10 -33.16 12.35
N GLN A 613 1.97 -33.80 12.66
CA GLN A 613 1.79 -35.25 12.51
C GLN A 613 1.68 -35.71 11.06
N THR A 614 1.12 -34.89 10.18
CA THR A 614 1.02 -35.14 8.74
C THR A 614 2.30 -34.78 7.96
N SER A 615 3.32 -34.25 8.65
CA SER A 615 4.59 -33.91 8.00
C SER A 615 5.23 -35.15 7.34
N PRO A 616 5.94 -34.96 6.20
CA PRO A 616 6.61 -36.07 5.50
C PRO A 616 7.61 -36.84 6.37
N THR A 617 8.11 -36.22 7.44
CA THR A 617 9.02 -36.82 8.42
C THR A 617 8.32 -37.67 9.47
N GLN A 618 7.13 -37.28 9.94
CA GLN A 618 6.44 -37.98 11.02
C GLN A 618 5.53 -39.10 10.47
N ASN A 619 4.62 -38.79 9.53
CA ASN A 619 3.62 -39.73 8.99
C ASN A 619 2.81 -40.45 10.10
N CYS A 620 2.41 -39.73 11.14
CA CYS A 620 1.71 -40.24 12.32
C CYS A 620 0.19 -40.28 12.07
N TRP A 621 -0.27 -41.18 11.20
CA TRP A 621 -1.65 -41.21 10.70
C TRP A 621 -2.68 -41.61 11.75
N ASP A 622 -2.35 -42.57 12.62
CA ASP A 622 -3.23 -43.03 13.69
C ASP A 622 -3.45 -41.94 14.75
N GLU A 623 -2.37 -41.25 15.12
CA GLU A 623 -2.40 -40.08 15.99
C GLU A 623 -3.20 -38.94 15.36
N SER A 624 -3.06 -38.72 14.05
CA SER A 624 -3.81 -37.69 13.33
C SER A 624 -5.31 -37.97 13.35
N CYS A 625 -5.72 -39.23 13.16
CA CYS A 625 -7.11 -39.64 13.31
C CYS A 625 -7.64 -39.42 14.73
N LYS A 626 -6.82 -39.68 15.74
CA LYS A 626 -7.15 -39.41 17.13
C LYS A 626 -7.32 -37.91 17.38
N LEU A 627 -6.44 -37.06 16.85
CA LEU A 627 -6.57 -35.61 16.92
C LEU A 627 -7.89 -35.13 16.31
N CYS A 628 -8.28 -35.65 15.15
CA CYS A 628 -9.57 -35.29 14.54
C CYS A 628 -10.73 -35.68 15.47
N LYS A 629 -10.69 -36.87 16.10
CA LYS A 629 -11.72 -37.30 17.06
C LYS A 629 -11.78 -36.37 18.27
N ASP A 630 -10.62 -36.09 18.86
CA ASP A 630 -10.49 -35.26 20.05
C ASP A 630 -10.96 -33.82 19.75
N CYS A 631 -10.76 -33.34 18.53
CA CYS A 631 -11.26 -32.05 18.05
C CYS A 631 -12.79 -32.01 18.02
N VAL A 632 -13.46 -33.02 17.46
CA VAL A 632 -14.94 -33.11 17.44
C VAL A 632 -15.49 -33.09 18.87
N VAL A 633 -14.92 -33.89 19.77
CA VAL A 633 -15.33 -33.95 21.18
C VAL A 633 -15.10 -32.60 21.88
N MET A 634 -13.97 -31.95 21.63
CA MET A 634 -13.67 -30.61 22.15
C MET A 634 -14.71 -29.60 21.68
N LEU A 635 -15.06 -29.59 20.40
CA LEU A 635 -16.06 -28.69 19.83
C LEU A 635 -17.45 -28.92 20.45
N LEU A 636 -17.89 -30.17 20.54
CA LEU A 636 -19.16 -30.50 21.20
C LEU A 636 -19.19 -29.99 22.65
N ARG A 637 -18.11 -30.13 23.42
CA ARG A 637 -18.04 -29.61 24.79
C ARG A 637 -18.19 -28.09 24.85
N HIS A 638 -17.58 -27.36 23.92
CA HIS A 638 -17.70 -25.91 23.87
C HIS A 638 -19.09 -25.44 23.41
N LEU A 639 -19.66 -26.12 22.40
CA LEU A 639 -20.93 -25.73 21.77
C LEU A 639 -22.17 -26.16 22.57
N ASN A 640 -22.11 -27.30 23.25
CA ASN A 640 -23.24 -27.86 23.99
C ASN A 640 -23.44 -27.23 25.38
N ASN A 641 -22.55 -26.30 25.78
CA ASN A 641 -22.77 -25.53 27.00
C ASN A 641 -23.91 -24.52 26.75
N ASP A 642 -25.04 -24.69 27.42
CA ASP A 642 -26.24 -23.86 27.23
C ASP A 642 -25.99 -22.37 27.48
N SER A 643 -25.00 -22.02 28.30
CA SER A 643 -24.58 -20.63 28.50
C SER A 643 -23.85 -20.02 27.30
N THR A 644 -23.38 -20.84 26.35
CA THR A 644 -22.68 -20.38 25.14
C THR A 644 -23.71 -19.83 24.17
N THR A 645 -23.91 -18.52 24.15
CA THR A 645 -24.85 -17.87 23.22
C THR A 645 -24.19 -17.39 21.93
N LEU A 646 -22.85 -17.27 21.86
CA LEU A 646 -22.10 -16.73 20.69
C LEU A 646 -22.90 -15.64 19.95
N TYR A 647 -23.26 -15.82 18.67
CA TYR A 647 -24.05 -14.85 17.90
C TYR A 647 -25.57 -15.12 17.97
N SER A 648 -26.02 -16.23 18.56
CA SER A 648 -27.43 -16.63 18.61
C SER A 648 -28.34 -15.71 19.43
N SER A 649 -27.77 -14.87 20.29
CA SER A 649 -28.54 -13.86 21.04
C SER A 649 -28.64 -12.52 20.31
N LEU A 650 -27.92 -12.35 19.19
CA LEU A 650 -28.05 -11.16 18.35
C LEU A 650 -29.32 -11.35 17.51
N SER A 651 -30.29 -10.45 17.68
CA SER A 651 -31.51 -10.45 16.86
C SER A 651 -31.19 -10.27 15.38
N ASP A 652 -32.04 -10.79 14.49
CA ASP A 652 -31.97 -10.55 13.03
C ASP A 652 -32.06 -9.05 12.65
N HIS A 653 -32.32 -8.15 13.61
CA HIS A 653 -32.42 -6.69 13.45
C HIS A 653 -31.09 -5.93 13.39
N VAL A 654 -29.93 -6.61 13.36
CA VAL A 654 -28.60 -5.97 13.20
C VAL A 654 -28.14 -5.97 11.72
N LEU A 655 -29.00 -6.45 10.80
CA LEU A 655 -28.76 -6.45 9.34
C LEU A 655 -28.94 -5.07 8.71
#